data_AF-A0A9P5QJK7-F1
#
_entry.id   AF-A0A9P5QJK7-F1
#
_cell.length_a   1.000
_cell.length_b   1.000
_cell.length_c   1.000
_cell.angle_alpha   90.00
_cell.angle_beta   90.00
_cell.angle_gamma   90.00
#
_symmetry.space_group_name_H-M   'P 1'
#
loop_
_entity.id
_entity.type
_entity.pdbx_description
1 polymer ?
#
loop_
_entity_poly.entity_id
_entity_poly.type
_entity_poly.pdbx_seq_one_letter_code
_entity_poly.pdbx_strand_id
1 'polypeptide(L)'
;MASDKKRKRSKEEAITKEASKDSNKTDATVEVIEDEDLNQPNKKVKKSKDDKKSKKDKKEKTSIEIEKKEKKEKKDRRETKEKREKKEKKEKKGKKEKKEKKHKLNSSESSPASTSDSDIDHSSSVGSSPAPSSGSDAMDVDKEVNVDMTLAAATANQEITKKFVEIMVQEKKTMDHGVTPKKSKREEKKRVSSKEIINTIVASSMSTTTRDSGDLEKNKKIGSDKNANESQNDADSPKDENGLTKKERKLLKIKQKQLNRKSEGDGEPSFNIKDGHELTLKELRDLVVFILTETPSLPWIQVLNKFKIEKVLLLYVSGLDPTLFHFNVKSSDAHKAISWAPRADTHGGPVEEFSHLREYFEKASVVKATGDKYRIFSPTNTLLNVPLSISEKTKRDKEKNDKKPKKMKAENFMMTLEELRESKFPIPRYLDTNAPELPEDWLETPKLKKTSLTPPPKSVIAMDCEMCRTEAGAELTRVTLIDHNGITILDELVQPDHKILDYLTQYSGMTAARLEGVTTRLADVQKKVKKLVDYNTILVGHSLENDMNVLKLAHPFIIDTSLIYHHTRGPPYRPGLKWLAQKWLQRHIQANVERGHDSAEDALACMDLLKLKLSKPHGFGEYEQAQESLFSRLQRFNIPRTSVLIDSDAFAGQSATKTIRTADDREVVAAIPDAIQNHNFVWARLRDIEINHGKAPEQALAEGQLVDTGRASKISSAEKIQATEEEIRAGIRSIDDSLKQIFDSLPSRTAMILTSGQGDHREVSRLQLRQKTFMELSKKISPSEIPEADRFSREDEERLEKAVELAKGGICFMTVKQYRQYKKLCTTERPEALKEYVSDEQFQKAQAYGRDKAIFSFVADTFNVVKNTLWLAYDMYPRLWTAAGSIMFKVTGLGSGYEIIQSIFFYETRSLISAVFKLPFDLYSTFVIEERHGFNKQTLKLFISDWIKQQIIQGVLEMPFYAAFFKIVSITGKNFLVYLWLFVAVFQLVMIAFYPTVIMPLFNTFTPLPEGELRTKIEALAARIKFPLTKLFVVDGSKRSGHSNAYFTGFFKNKRIVLYDTLLDHSTTDETCAVLAHELGHWDYNHMPKNIAYGLSEIYFVFYLFSKVINNKGFYQSFGFNNVSNVIVGFILFEYLYGPVGSITGVFRNIISRRYEFQADAYASNLGYADTLSTGLIKLHRKNLSNMNPDWLYCMYHKTHPELLERLDAINAPKADTKIHKTD
;
A
#
# COMPACT_ATOMS: atom_id res chain seq x y z
N MET A 1 8.38 13.30 68.80
CA MET A 1 8.91 11.94 69.00
C MET A 1 9.87 11.68 67.85
N ALA A 2 11.19 11.78 68.03
CA ALA A 2 12.09 10.83 68.70
C ALA A 2 12.51 9.69 67.72
N SER A 3 13.80 9.44 67.44
CA SER A 3 15.02 10.09 67.97
C SER A 3 16.28 9.89 67.10
N ASP A 4 17.15 10.92 67.05
CA ASP A 4 18.63 10.88 67.24
C ASP A 4 19.59 10.02 66.36
N LYS A 5 20.90 10.33 66.24
CA LYS A 5 21.70 11.59 66.29
C LYS A 5 23.18 11.27 65.91
N LYS A 6 23.81 12.08 65.04
CA LYS A 6 25.28 12.39 65.02
C LYS A 6 26.21 11.15 64.75
N ARG A 7 27.57 11.19 64.71
CA ARG A 7 28.59 12.26 64.91
C ARG A 7 29.93 11.93 64.19
N LYS A 8 30.58 12.97 63.63
CA LYS A 8 32.05 13.25 63.52
C LYS A 8 33.13 12.13 63.39
N ARG A 9 34.07 12.40 62.46
CA ARG A 9 35.57 12.32 62.57
C ARG A 9 36.22 10.92 62.67
N SER A 10 37.52 10.72 62.36
CA SER A 10 38.48 11.44 61.49
C SER A 10 39.84 10.73 61.46
N LYS A 11 40.57 10.83 60.32
CA LYS A 11 42.05 10.71 60.23
C LYS A 11 42.61 9.31 60.64
N GLU A 12 43.84 8.91 60.30
CA GLU A 12 44.96 9.58 59.60
C GLU A 12 45.83 8.54 58.85
N GLU A 13 46.55 8.97 57.80
CA GLU A 13 47.90 8.48 57.40
C GLU A 13 48.12 6.99 57.02
N ALA A 14 49.15 6.60 56.24
CA ALA A 14 50.23 7.35 55.58
C ALA A 14 50.92 6.54 54.43
N ILE A 15 51.53 7.25 53.47
CA ILE A 15 52.90 7.00 52.88
C ILE A 15 53.16 5.67 52.12
N THR A 16 53.79 5.60 50.92
CA THR A 16 54.27 6.59 49.90
C THR A 16 54.69 5.88 48.58
N LYS A 17 54.69 6.62 47.45
CA LYS A 17 55.72 6.60 46.35
C LYS A 17 55.93 5.28 45.54
N GLU A 18 56.54 5.25 44.35
CA GLU A 18 56.99 6.32 43.43
C GLU A 18 56.91 5.92 41.93
N ALA A 19 57.24 6.91 41.09
CA ALA A 19 57.88 6.86 39.76
C ALA A 19 58.76 5.61 39.42
N SER A 20 59.10 5.27 38.16
CA SER A 20 58.66 5.73 36.81
C SER A 20 59.39 4.96 35.68
N LYS A 21 59.01 5.21 34.41
CA LYS A 21 59.87 5.31 33.20
C LYS A 21 60.39 4.06 32.44
N ASP A 22 60.50 4.30 31.13
CA ASP A 22 61.55 3.90 30.15
C ASP A 22 61.90 2.43 29.80
N SER A 23 61.23 1.97 28.73
CA SER A 23 61.85 1.65 27.41
C SER A 23 62.36 0.24 27.03
N ASN A 24 62.16 -0.07 25.73
CA ASN A 24 63.01 -0.81 24.78
C ASN A 24 63.16 -2.36 24.77
N LYS A 25 62.98 -2.88 23.53
CA LYS A 25 63.73 -3.93 22.81
C LYS A 25 63.67 -5.43 23.18
N THR A 26 62.91 -6.16 22.34
CA THR A 26 63.34 -7.27 21.45
C THR A 26 64.35 -8.34 21.89
N ASP A 27 63.93 -9.60 21.69
CA ASP A 27 64.73 -10.80 21.34
C ASP A 27 65.68 -11.40 22.40
N ALA A 28 65.95 -12.72 22.45
CA ALA A 28 65.22 -13.90 21.99
C ALA A 28 65.88 -15.19 22.53
N THR A 29 65.12 -16.29 22.71
CA THR A 29 65.63 -17.68 22.95
C THR A 29 66.45 -17.87 24.26
N VAL A 30 66.92 -19.05 24.72
CA VAL A 30 67.07 -20.41 24.15
C VAL A 30 67.19 -21.50 25.27
N GLU A 31 66.97 -22.80 24.95
CA GLU A 31 67.58 -24.04 25.56
C GLU A 31 67.20 -24.58 26.99
N VAL A 32 67.35 -25.89 27.38
CA VAL A 32 67.52 -27.22 26.68
C VAL A 32 67.56 -28.45 27.65
N ILE A 33 67.81 -29.67 27.11
CA ILE A 33 68.40 -30.92 27.68
C ILE A 33 67.46 -31.89 28.47
N GLU A 34 67.41 -33.23 28.22
CA GLU A 34 67.88 -34.04 27.05
C GLU A 34 66.90 -35.18 26.58
N ASP A 35 67.06 -36.53 26.61
CA ASP A 35 67.96 -37.50 27.32
C ASP A 35 68.03 -38.91 26.60
N GLU A 36 68.83 -39.86 27.13
CA GLU A 36 69.35 -41.18 26.63
C GLU A 36 68.46 -42.46 26.89
N ASP A 37 68.65 -43.73 26.42
CA ASP A 37 69.55 -44.48 25.47
C ASP A 37 68.98 -45.91 25.08
N LEU A 38 69.72 -46.68 24.23
CA LEU A 38 69.91 -48.17 24.12
C LEU A 38 69.15 -49.12 23.13
N ASN A 39 69.96 -49.67 22.19
CA ASN A 39 70.10 -51.08 21.71
C ASN A 39 69.24 -51.75 20.56
N GLN A 40 69.72 -52.92 20.07
CA GLN A 40 69.45 -53.57 18.74
C GLN A 40 68.66 -54.93 18.82
N PRO A 41 68.51 -55.83 17.79
CA PRO A 41 68.73 -55.76 16.31
C PRO A 41 67.70 -56.45 15.34
N ASN A 42 67.91 -56.26 14.01
CA ASN A 42 67.66 -57.18 12.84
C ASN A 42 66.26 -57.50 12.20
N LYS A 43 66.10 -56.99 10.96
CA LYS A 43 65.72 -57.64 9.66
C LYS A 43 64.39 -58.44 9.42
N LYS A 44 63.65 -57.95 8.41
CA LYS A 44 62.86 -58.65 7.35
C LYS A 44 61.61 -59.48 7.76
N VAL A 45 60.40 -59.01 7.38
CA VAL A 45 59.56 -59.52 6.25
C VAL A 45 58.17 -58.83 6.24
N LYS A 46 57.86 -58.02 5.21
CA LYS A 46 56.53 -57.88 4.53
C LYS A 46 56.51 -56.74 3.48
N LYS A 47 57.21 -56.94 2.36
CA LYS A 47 57.26 -56.03 1.22
C LYS A 47 56.08 -56.30 0.25
N SER A 48 54.84 -55.87 0.57
CA SER A 48 53.67 -56.20 -0.28
C SER A 48 52.38 -55.36 -0.17
N LYS A 49 52.39 -54.09 0.29
CA LYS A 49 51.16 -53.23 0.27
C LYS A 49 51.26 -51.90 -0.50
N ASP A 50 52.37 -51.17 -0.43
CA ASP A 50 52.39 -49.76 -0.90
C ASP A 50 52.36 -49.58 -2.42
N ASP A 51 52.93 -50.52 -3.18
CA ASP A 51 52.90 -50.51 -4.66
C ASP A 51 51.49 -50.55 -5.28
N LYS A 52 50.48 -51.01 -4.54
CA LYS A 52 49.09 -51.06 -5.01
C LYS A 52 48.32 -49.75 -4.79
N LYS A 53 48.75 -48.88 -3.86
CA LYS A 53 48.08 -47.59 -3.60
C LYS A 53 48.56 -46.50 -4.57
N SER A 54 49.88 -46.35 -4.70
CA SER A 54 50.54 -45.39 -5.61
C SER A 54 50.05 -45.49 -7.07
N LYS A 55 49.82 -46.71 -7.58
CA LYS A 55 49.30 -46.94 -8.94
C LYS A 55 47.81 -46.63 -9.12
N LYS A 56 47.00 -46.59 -8.06
CA LYS A 56 45.59 -46.21 -8.14
C LYS A 56 45.45 -44.68 -8.23
N ASP A 57 46.09 -43.96 -7.31
CA ASP A 57 46.01 -42.50 -7.21
C ASP A 57 46.56 -41.79 -8.47
N LYS A 58 47.58 -42.37 -9.12
CA LYS A 58 48.05 -41.91 -10.44
C LYS A 58 47.06 -42.15 -11.58
N LYS A 59 46.32 -43.27 -11.61
CA LYS A 59 45.29 -43.52 -12.64
C LYS A 59 44.10 -42.57 -12.49
N GLU A 60 43.71 -42.29 -11.25
CA GLU A 60 42.56 -41.44 -10.94
C GLU A 60 42.83 -39.96 -11.28
N LYS A 61 44.02 -39.43 -10.93
CA LYS A 61 44.42 -38.07 -11.32
C LYS A 61 44.46 -37.87 -12.84
N THR A 62 45.08 -38.78 -13.60
CA THR A 62 45.14 -38.66 -15.07
C THR A 62 43.75 -38.74 -15.72
N SER A 63 42.86 -39.56 -15.17
CA SER A 63 41.47 -39.68 -15.68
C SER A 63 40.69 -38.37 -15.50
N ILE A 64 40.80 -37.73 -14.32
CA ILE A 64 40.16 -36.44 -14.02
C ILE A 64 40.75 -35.31 -14.91
N GLU A 65 42.03 -35.37 -15.25
CA GLU A 65 42.67 -34.36 -16.09
C GLU A 65 42.30 -34.51 -17.59
N ILE A 66 42.17 -35.75 -18.08
CA ILE A 66 41.62 -36.03 -19.42
C ILE A 66 40.16 -35.56 -19.50
N GLU A 67 39.32 -35.88 -18.51
CA GLU A 67 37.92 -35.47 -18.51
C GLU A 67 37.75 -33.93 -18.46
N LYS A 68 38.66 -33.23 -17.76
CA LYS A 68 38.73 -31.75 -17.78
C LYS A 68 39.16 -31.20 -19.13
N LYS A 69 40.13 -31.83 -19.83
CA LYS A 69 40.49 -31.47 -21.21
C LYS A 69 39.33 -31.66 -22.17
N GLU A 70 38.65 -32.80 -22.12
CA GLU A 70 37.46 -33.06 -22.95
C GLU A 70 36.33 -32.05 -22.70
N LYS A 71 36.02 -31.75 -21.43
CA LYS A 71 34.98 -30.76 -21.07
C LYS A 71 35.34 -29.37 -21.57
N LYS A 72 36.63 -29.00 -21.58
CA LYS A 72 37.11 -27.75 -22.18
C LYS A 72 36.98 -27.75 -23.70
N GLU A 73 37.46 -28.79 -24.39
CA GLU A 73 37.31 -28.91 -25.86
C GLU A 73 35.85 -28.92 -26.31
N LYS A 74 34.97 -29.64 -25.61
CA LYS A 74 33.52 -29.65 -25.90
C LYS A 74 32.89 -28.27 -25.70
N LYS A 75 33.39 -27.45 -24.76
CA LYS A 75 32.98 -26.05 -24.60
C LYS A 75 33.49 -25.16 -25.74
N ASP A 76 34.78 -25.24 -26.06
CA ASP A 76 35.43 -24.41 -27.07
C ASP A 76 34.88 -24.71 -28.49
N ARG A 77 34.58 -25.98 -28.79
CA ARG A 77 33.86 -26.40 -30.00
C ARG A 77 32.41 -25.86 -30.04
N ARG A 78 31.69 -25.82 -28.89
CA ARG A 78 30.35 -25.20 -28.79
C ARG A 78 30.40 -23.69 -29.04
N GLU A 79 31.31 -22.95 -28.40
CA GLU A 79 31.46 -21.51 -28.62
C GLU A 79 31.88 -21.19 -30.07
N THR A 80 32.71 -22.03 -30.69
CA THR A 80 33.11 -21.89 -32.09
C THR A 80 31.93 -22.14 -33.05
N LYS A 81 31.08 -23.14 -32.76
CA LYS A 81 29.85 -23.38 -33.52
C LYS A 81 28.87 -22.21 -33.40
N GLU A 82 28.62 -21.69 -32.19
CA GLU A 82 27.82 -20.47 -31.99
C GLU A 82 28.38 -19.27 -32.78
N LYS A 83 29.70 -19.05 -32.76
CA LYS A 83 30.35 -17.95 -33.50
C LYS A 83 30.16 -18.10 -35.01
N ARG A 84 30.21 -19.32 -35.57
CA ARG A 84 29.85 -19.60 -36.98
C ARG A 84 28.37 -19.32 -37.25
N GLU A 85 27.44 -19.85 -36.46
CA GLU A 85 26.00 -19.63 -36.66
C GLU A 85 25.60 -18.14 -36.54
N LYS A 86 26.24 -17.40 -35.61
CA LYS A 86 26.04 -15.94 -35.46
C LYS A 86 26.64 -15.16 -36.63
N LYS A 87 27.69 -15.65 -37.29
CA LYS A 87 28.22 -15.07 -38.54
C LYS A 87 27.30 -15.34 -39.74
N GLU A 88 26.85 -16.58 -39.94
CA GLU A 88 25.87 -16.91 -40.98
C GLU A 88 24.56 -16.12 -40.85
N LYS A 89 24.02 -16.02 -39.62
CA LYS A 89 22.78 -15.26 -39.37
C LYS A 89 22.96 -13.76 -39.68
N LYS A 90 24.16 -13.19 -39.52
CA LYS A 90 24.48 -11.83 -39.99
C LYS A 90 24.55 -11.73 -41.51
N GLU A 91 25.24 -12.65 -42.18
CA GLU A 91 25.39 -12.63 -43.65
C GLU A 91 24.05 -12.87 -44.37
N LYS A 92 23.23 -13.81 -43.88
CA LYS A 92 21.85 -14.04 -44.37
C LYS A 92 20.96 -12.80 -44.17
N LYS A 93 21.13 -12.04 -43.08
CA LYS A 93 20.39 -10.79 -42.86
C LYS A 93 20.86 -9.65 -43.78
N GLY A 94 22.17 -9.45 -43.93
CA GLY A 94 22.73 -8.45 -44.84
C GLY A 94 22.38 -8.69 -46.32
N LYS A 95 22.29 -9.97 -46.75
CA LYS A 95 21.77 -10.33 -48.09
C LYS A 95 20.27 -10.04 -48.25
N LYS A 96 19.48 -10.04 -47.17
CA LYS A 96 18.05 -9.68 -47.21
C LYS A 96 17.85 -8.16 -47.31
N GLU A 97 18.55 -7.38 -46.49
CA GLU A 97 18.52 -5.91 -46.50
C GLU A 97 19.04 -5.33 -47.84
N LYS A 98 20.03 -5.97 -48.49
CA LYS A 98 20.46 -5.64 -49.87
C LYS A 98 19.45 -6.02 -50.96
N LYS A 99 18.51 -6.94 -50.73
CA LYS A 99 17.40 -7.21 -51.67
C LYS A 99 16.28 -6.18 -51.52
N GLU A 100 15.90 -5.82 -50.29
CA GLU A 100 14.85 -4.81 -50.06
C GLU A 100 15.24 -3.41 -50.57
N LYS A 101 16.50 -2.99 -50.39
CA LYS A 101 16.99 -1.72 -50.96
C LYS A 101 17.05 -1.68 -52.49
N LYS A 102 17.00 -2.82 -53.19
CA LYS A 102 16.98 -2.88 -54.67
C LYS A 102 15.57 -2.85 -55.28
N HIS A 103 14.52 -2.75 -54.47
CA HIS A 103 13.11 -2.78 -54.92
C HIS A 103 12.34 -1.45 -54.72
N LYS A 104 13.04 -0.34 -54.44
CA LYS A 104 12.42 0.98 -54.20
C LYS A 104 13.07 2.17 -54.92
N LEU A 105 13.83 1.91 -55.98
CA LEU A 105 14.04 2.88 -57.06
C LEU A 105 13.61 2.20 -58.37
N ASN A 106 12.56 2.73 -59.00
CA ASN A 106 12.27 2.79 -60.45
C ASN A 106 10.78 3.07 -60.68
N SER A 107 10.43 4.37 -60.74
CA SER A 107 9.21 4.88 -61.39
C SER A 107 9.28 6.40 -61.51
N SER A 108 9.59 6.89 -62.72
CA SER A 108 9.18 8.18 -63.36
C SER A 108 8.92 9.41 -62.47
N GLU A 109 9.65 10.53 -62.56
CA GLU A 109 9.88 11.42 -63.73
C GLU A 109 8.63 12.12 -64.31
N SER A 110 8.56 13.44 -64.12
CA SER A 110 8.28 14.46 -65.16
C SER A 110 8.46 15.88 -64.59
N SER A 111 8.76 16.85 -65.46
CA SER A 111 9.11 18.26 -65.18
C SER A 111 7.98 19.19 -65.72
N PRO A 112 8.08 20.56 -65.82
CA PRO A 112 9.18 21.48 -65.48
C PRO A 112 8.86 22.90 -64.91
N ALA A 113 9.93 23.62 -64.53
CA ALA A 113 10.23 25.07 -64.78
C ALA A 113 9.59 26.26 -63.99
N SER A 114 10.33 27.39 -64.09
CA SER A 114 9.99 28.82 -63.86
C SER A 114 9.93 29.31 -62.37
N THR A 115 10.93 30.08 -61.87
CA THR A 115 11.14 31.58 -61.88
C THR A 115 10.27 32.35 -60.87
N SER A 116 10.72 33.43 -60.21
CA SER A 116 12.04 34.09 -60.07
C SER A 116 12.00 35.15 -58.94
N ASP A 117 13.13 35.85 -58.69
CA ASP A 117 13.26 37.24 -58.14
C ASP A 117 12.72 37.55 -56.71
N SER A 118 13.52 38.06 -55.75
CA SER A 118 14.11 39.42 -55.56
C SER A 118 13.21 40.32 -54.66
N ASP A 119 13.65 41.40 -53.99
CA ASP A 119 15.00 41.95 -53.75
C ASP A 119 15.03 42.91 -52.51
N ILE A 120 16.23 43.43 -52.18
CA ILE A 120 16.53 44.75 -51.56
C ILE A 120 16.05 45.09 -50.12
N ASP A 121 16.96 44.86 -49.15
CA ASP A 121 17.82 45.83 -48.42
C ASP A 121 17.34 46.99 -47.49
N HIS A 122 18.27 47.37 -46.58
CA HIS A 122 18.51 48.63 -45.83
C HIS A 122 17.59 49.08 -44.64
N SER A 123 18.04 49.85 -43.62
CA SER A 123 19.36 50.00 -42.92
C SER A 123 19.31 50.98 -41.71
N SER A 124 20.05 50.70 -40.61
CA SER A 124 20.63 51.68 -39.62
C SER A 124 19.69 52.66 -38.84
N SER A 125 20.09 53.52 -37.87
CA SER A 125 20.97 53.49 -36.65
C SER A 125 20.71 54.82 -35.84
N VAL A 126 21.31 55.28 -34.71
CA VAL A 126 22.37 54.87 -33.73
C VAL A 126 22.21 55.63 -32.37
N GLY A 127 22.75 55.11 -31.25
CA GLY A 127 23.17 55.88 -30.03
C GLY A 127 22.10 56.31 -29.00
N SER A 128 22.42 56.80 -27.79
CA SER A 128 23.66 56.71 -26.95
C SER A 128 23.45 57.27 -25.51
N SER A 129 24.34 56.90 -24.56
CA SER A 129 24.43 57.25 -23.11
C SER A 129 24.57 58.78 -22.80
N PRO A 130 24.59 59.31 -21.53
CA PRO A 130 24.93 58.69 -20.23
C PRO A 130 24.12 59.18 -18.97
N ALA A 131 24.68 59.01 -17.74
CA ALA A 131 24.10 59.37 -16.43
C ALA A 131 25.07 60.20 -15.54
N PRO A 132 24.58 60.88 -14.49
CA PRO A 132 25.36 61.16 -13.26
C PRO A 132 24.58 60.85 -11.93
N SER A 133 24.95 61.49 -10.80
CA SER A 133 24.90 60.90 -9.44
C SER A 133 24.39 61.82 -8.28
N SER A 134 24.52 61.35 -7.01
CA SER A 134 24.20 61.97 -5.68
C SER A 134 22.73 61.85 -5.19
N GLY A 135 22.41 61.84 -3.87
CA GLY A 135 23.25 61.77 -2.65
C GLY A 135 22.47 61.93 -1.32
N SER A 136 23.09 61.51 -0.20
CA SER A 136 22.81 61.79 1.25
C SER A 136 21.51 61.33 1.97
N ASP A 137 21.74 60.62 3.07
CA ASP A 137 21.12 60.68 4.43
C ASP A 137 19.75 60.03 4.76
N ALA A 138 19.57 59.71 6.06
CA ALA A 138 18.80 58.56 6.55
C ALA A 138 17.82 58.86 7.69
N MET A 139 16.81 57.99 7.89
CA MET A 139 16.42 57.42 9.19
C MET A 139 15.37 56.28 9.07
N ASP A 140 15.18 55.51 10.14
CA ASP A 140 14.35 54.29 10.23
C ASP A 140 12.84 54.50 10.05
N VAL A 141 12.14 53.46 9.56
CA VAL A 141 11.25 52.59 10.39
C VAL A 141 10.67 51.46 9.52
N ASP A 142 10.84 50.21 9.96
CA ASP A 142 10.29 49.00 9.31
C ASP A 142 8.75 48.96 9.31
N LYS A 143 8.15 48.79 8.12
CA LYS A 143 6.82 48.15 7.91
C LYS A 143 6.43 47.95 6.43
N GLU A 144 7.19 47.15 5.68
CA GLU A 144 6.69 46.68 4.38
C GLU A 144 5.51 45.71 4.54
N VAL A 145 4.34 46.12 4.03
CA VAL A 145 3.15 45.27 3.95
C VAL A 145 3.33 44.31 2.78
N ASN A 146 3.39 43.01 3.06
CA ASN A 146 3.62 41.96 2.05
C ASN A 146 2.38 41.77 1.14
N VAL A 147 2.30 42.58 0.08
CA VAL A 147 1.24 42.55 -0.94
C VAL A 147 1.50 41.47 -2.02
N ASP A 148 2.75 41.08 -2.21
CA ASP A 148 3.24 40.27 -3.35
C ASP A 148 2.49 38.96 -3.57
N MET A 149 2.17 38.19 -2.52
CA MET A 149 1.55 36.87 -2.70
C MET A 149 0.22 36.91 -3.48
N THR A 150 -0.56 37.97 -3.30
CA THR A 150 -1.86 38.13 -3.98
C THR A 150 -1.67 38.45 -5.47
N LEU A 151 -0.68 39.30 -5.78
CA LEU A 151 -0.33 39.66 -7.15
C LEU A 151 0.36 38.50 -7.88
N ALA A 152 1.21 37.73 -7.19
CA ALA A 152 1.83 36.51 -7.71
C ALA A 152 0.78 35.44 -8.03
N ALA A 153 -0.21 35.22 -7.15
CA ALA A 153 -1.30 34.28 -7.41
C ALA A 153 -2.17 34.70 -8.60
N ALA A 154 -2.48 36.00 -8.73
CA ALA A 154 -3.20 36.54 -9.89
C ALA A 154 -2.39 36.36 -11.19
N THR A 155 -1.08 36.65 -11.17
CA THR A 155 -0.18 36.52 -12.31
C THR A 155 -0.03 35.05 -12.73
N ALA A 156 0.12 34.13 -11.78
CA ALA A 156 0.15 32.70 -12.05
C ALA A 156 -1.16 32.19 -12.67
N ASN A 157 -2.32 32.60 -12.15
CA ASN A 157 -3.62 32.29 -12.75
C ASN A 157 -3.75 32.86 -14.17
N GLN A 158 -3.22 34.05 -14.44
CA GLN A 158 -3.22 34.67 -15.77
C GLN A 158 -2.32 33.90 -16.75
N GLU A 159 -1.14 33.46 -16.32
CA GLU A 159 -0.23 32.64 -17.14
C GLU A 159 -0.78 31.24 -17.42
N ILE A 160 -1.39 30.60 -16.40
CA ILE A 160 -2.09 29.33 -16.53
C ILE A 160 -3.25 29.47 -17.53
N THR A 161 -4.08 30.51 -17.39
CA THR A 161 -5.21 30.77 -18.31
C THR A 161 -4.72 31.01 -19.73
N LYS A 162 -3.63 31.76 -19.93
CA LYS A 162 -3.00 31.97 -21.24
C LYS A 162 -2.55 30.64 -21.87
N LYS A 163 -1.88 29.77 -21.11
CA LYS A 163 -1.45 28.44 -21.59
C LYS A 163 -2.63 27.50 -21.89
N PHE A 164 -3.73 27.55 -21.11
CA PHE A 164 -4.97 26.84 -21.46
C PHE A 164 -5.55 27.33 -22.79
N VAL A 165 -5.61 28.65 -23.03
CA VAL A 165 -6.09 29.22 -24.30
C VAL A 165 -5.18 28.84 -25.48
N GLU A 166 -3.86 28.86 -25.30
CA GLU A 166 -2.90 28.43 -26.33
C GLU A 166 -3.08 26.95 -26.70
N ILE A 167 -3.34 26.07 -25.72
CA ILE A 167 -3.61 24.65 -25.94
C ILE A 167 -4.98 24.43 -26.62
N MET A 168 -6.03 25.14 -26.20
CA MET A 168 -7.34 25.11 -26.89
C MET A 168 -7.23 25.54 -28.36
N VAL A 169 -6.40 26.55 -28.66
CA VAL A 169 -6.14 26.99 -30.05
C VAL A 169 -5.35 25.94 -30.85
N GLN A 170 -4.49 25.14 -30.23
CA GLN A 170 -3.83 24.01 -30.89
C GLN A 170 -4.80 22.83 -31.10
N GLU A 171 -5.56 22.41 -30.09
CA GLU A 171 -6.50 21.28 -30.24
C GLU A 171 -7.56 21.57 -31.30
N LYS A 172 -8.15 22.78 -31.31
CA LYS A 172 -9.13 23.17 -32.34
C LYS A 172 -8.55 23.11 -33.76
N LYS A 173 -7.32 23.58 -33.97
CA LYS A 173 -6.63 23.46 -35.27
C LYS A 173 -6.39 22.01 -35.71
N THR A 174 -6.44 21.04 -34.80
CA THR A 174 -6.41 19.59 -35.14
C THR A 174 -7.78 18.94 -35.32
N MET A 175 -8.87 19.66 -35.03
CA MET A 175 -10.25 19.20 -35.29
C MET A 175 -10.82 19.78 -36.59
N ASP A 176 -10.49 21.02 -36.94
CA ASP A 176 -10.92 21.70 -38.18
C ASP A 176 -10.32 21.07 -39.47
N HIS A 177 -9.59 19.95 -39.39
CA HIS A 177 -9.05 19.18 -40.51
C HIS A 177 -9.52 17.72 -40.44
N GLY A 178 -10.70 17.43 -41.01
CA GLY A 178 -11.34 16.11 -40.93
C GLY A 178 -10.56 15.01 -41.66
N VAL A 179 -10.14 13.97 -40.92
CA VAL A 179 -9.41 12.81 -41.47
C VAL A 179 -10.26 11.53 -41.41
N THR A 180 -10.44 10.87 -42.54
CA THR A 180 -11.27 9.66 -42.69
C THR A 180 -10.65 8.41 -42.02
N PRO A 181 -11.48 7.46 -41.55
CA PRO A 181 -11.05 6.41 -40.62
C PRO A 181 -10.29 5.25 -41.29
N LYS A 182 -9.03 5.46 -41.71
CA LYS A 182 -8.11 4.37 -42.11
C LYS A 182 -6.59 4.61 -41.88
N LYS A 183 -6.19 5.71 -41.20
CA LYS A 183 -4.76 6.04 -40.91
C LYS A 183 -4.40 6.28 -39.43
N SER A 184 -5.31 6.02 -38.49
CA SER A 184 -5.23 6.50 -37.08
C SER A 184 -3.93 6.20 -36.29
N LYS A 185 -3.30 5.03 -36.47
CA LYS A 185 -2.22 4.53 -35.57
C LYS A 185 -0.86 5.27 -35.63
N ARG A 186 -0.74 6.41 -36.33
CA ARG A 186 0.54 7.17 -36.43
C ARG A 186 0.46 8.64 -36.02
N GLU A 187 -0.70 9.28 -36.14
CA GLU A 187 -0.89 10.71 -35.81
C GLU A 187 -1.33 10.91 -34.35
N GLU A 188 -1.94 9.90 -33.73
CA GLU A 188 -2.27 9.82 -32.30
C GLU A 188 -1.05 10.02 -31.36
N LYS A 189 0.18 9.91 -31.89
CA LYS A 189 1.44 10.18 -31.17
C LYS A 189 1.92 11.64 -31.19
N LYS A 190 1.10 12.58 -31.68
CA LYS A 190 1.47 13.99 -31.83
C LYS A 190 0.51 15.00 -31.18
N ARG A 191 -0.42 14.56 -30.32
CA ARG A 191 -1.24 15.48 -29.52
C ARG A 191 -0.48 15.97 -28.29
N VAL A 192 -0.52 17.28 -28.06
CA VAL A 192 -0.12 17.91 -26.79
C VAL A 192 -1.03 17.36 -25.69
N SER A 193 -0.46 16.90 -24.58
CA SER A 193 -1.23 16.19 -23.54
C SER A 193 -1.39 17.04 -22.29
N SER A 194 -2.48 16.78 -21.54
CA SER A 194 -2.78 17.40 -20.23
C SER A 194 -1.62 17.40 -19.22
N LYS A 195 -0.62 16.54 -19.43
CA LYS A 195 0.59 16.45 -18.61
C LYS A 195 1.46 17.73 -18.66
N GLU A 196 1.44 18.52 -19.73
CA GLU A 196 2.16 19.81 -19.76
C GLU A 196 1.46 20.91 -18.95
N ILE A 197 0.12 20.91 -18.93
CA ILE A 197 -0.69 21.76 -18.06
C ILE A 197 -0.40 21.44 -16.59
N ILE A 198 -0.51 20.16 -16.21
CA ILE A 198 -0.30 19.71 -14.83
C ILE A 198 1.14 19.98 -14.37
N ASN A 199 2.15 19.69 -15.20
CA ASN A 199 3.54 19.98 -14.87
C ASN A 199 3.81 21.49 -14.72
N THR A 200 3.13 22.35 -15.49
CA THR A 200 3.24 23.81 -15.33
C THR A 200 2.63 24.27 -14.01
N ILE A 201 1.41 23.83 -13.69
CA ILE A 201 0.72 24.19 -12.43
C ILE A 201 1.55 23.74 -11.22
N VAL A 202 2.09 22.52 -11.24
CA VAL A 202 2.97 22.00 -10.18
C VAL A 202 4.27 22.80 -10.09
N ALA A 203 4.91 23.14 -11.22
CA ALA A 203 6.15 23.93 -11.22
C ALA A 203 5.94 25.35 -10.66
N SER A 204 4.90 26.06 -11.10
CA SER A 204 4.60 27.42 -10.59
C SER A 204 4.23 27.40 -9.10
N SER A 205 3.47 26.40 -8.64
CA SER A 205 3.09 26.29 -7.21
C SER A 205 4.25 25.92 -6.28
N MET A 206 5.31 25.26 -6.77
CA MET A 206 6.52 24.98 -5.99
C MET A 206 7.56 26.11 -6.01
N SER A 207 7.33 27.18 -6.79
CA SER A 207 8.28 28.29 -6.95
C SER A 207 8.27 29.30 -5.79
N THR A 208 7.30 29.22 -4.86
CA THR A 208 7.06 30.26 -3.84
C THR A 208 7.43 29.85 -2.41
N THR A 209 7.99 28.66 -2.19
CA THR A 209 8.30 28.12 -0.84
C THR A 209 9.78 27.79 -0.64
N THR A 210 10.67 28.77 -0.85
CA THR A 210 12.07 28.72 -0.40
C THR A 210 12.54 30.10 0.09
N ARG A 211 12.10 30.52 1.29
CA ARG A 211 12.63 31.71 1.97
C ARG A 211 12.74 31.60 3.49
N ASP A 212 13.01 30.39 3.98
CA ASP A 212 13.76 30.22 5.24
C ASP A 212 14.47 28.86 5.27
N SER A 213 15.79 28.86 5.57
CA SER A 213 16.62 27.68 5.92
C SER A 213 18.12 28.06 5.99
N GLY A 214 18.50 28.97 6.88
CA GLY A 214 19.90 29.38 7.09
C GLY A 214 20.80 28.34 7.79
N ASP A 215 20.60 27.02 7.58
CA ASP A 215 21.26 25.99 8.39
C ASP A 215 21.49 24.63 7.66
N LEU A 216 21.84 24.66 6.36
CA LEU A 216 21.97 23.44 5.53
C LEU A 216 23.32 23.22 4.82
N GLU A 217 24.36 24.01 5.11
CA GLU A 217 25.70 23.81 4.50
C GLU A 217 26.64 22.85 5.27
N LYS A 218 26.37 22.53 6.54
CA LYS A 218 27.31 21.70 7.34
C LYS A 218 27.29 20.19 7.04
N ASN A 219 26.23 19.66 6.42
CA ASN A 219 26.07 18.21 6.18
C ASN A 219 26.44 17.74 4.76
N LYS A 220 27.19 18.53 3.98
CA LYS A 220 27.70 18.14 2.65
C LYS A 220 29.18 17.75 2.60
N LYS A 221 29.83 17.62 3.76
CA LYS A 221 31.22 17.13 3.92
C LYS A 221 31.29 15.88 4.84
N ILE A 222 30.85 14.74 4.31
CA ILE A 222 31.27 13.36 4.65
C ILE A 222 30.62 12.47 3.57
N GLY A 223 31.42 11.62 2.89
CA GLY A 223 30.89 10.65 1.92
C GLY A 223 31.29 10.83 0.44
N SER A 224 32.31 11.63 0.12
CA SER A 224 32.86 11.75 -1.25
C SER A 224 34.27 11.15 -1.44
N ASP A 225 34.77 10.39 -0.46
CA ASP A 225 36.09 9.73 -0.52
C ASP A 225 35.97 8.21 -0.76
N LYS A 226 35.69 7.82 -2.02
CA LYS A 226 36.02 6.51 -2.62
C LYS A 226 35.62 6.44 -4.11
N ASN A 227 36.29 7.23 -4.96
CA ASN A 227 36.46 6.93 -6.41
C ASN A 227 37.48 7.86 -7.12
N ALA A 228 38.57 8.23 -6.44
CA ALA A 228 39.69 8.95 -7.04
C ALA A 228 40.71 7.97 -7.65
N ASN A 229 40.31 7.19 -8.68
CA ASN A 229 41.24 6.44 -9.54
C ASN A 229 40.59 5.87 -10.82
N GLU A 230 39.74 6.63 -11.50
CA GLU A 230 39.28 6.28 -12.87
C GLU A 230 38.90 7.55 -13.67
N SER A 231 39.78 8.56 -13.65
CA SER A 231 39.51 9.91 -14.23
C SER A 231 40.73 10.56 -14.91
N GLN A 232 41.56 9.74 -15.59
CA GLN A 232 42.45 10.18 -16.66
C GLN A 232 42.23 9.24 -17.86
N ASN A 233 42.42 9.74 -19.09
CA ASN A 233 42.21 9.04 -20.37
C ASN A 233 40.75 8.67 -20.74
N ASP A 234 39.86 9.65 -20.93
CA ASP A 234 38.61 9.47 -21.71
C ASP A 234 38.18 10.76 -22.48
N ALA A 235 39.12 11.70 -22.71
CA ALA A 235 38.87 12.95 -23.44
C ALA A 235 38.81 12.79 -24.97
N ASP A 236 39.34 11.67 -25.47
CA ASP A 236 39.60 11.41 -26.90
C ASP A 236 38.69 10.29 -27.48
N SER A 237 37.56 10.05 -26.81
CA SER A 237 36.54 9.09 -27.27
C SER A 237 35.81 9.65 -28.51
N PRO A 238 35.85 8.98 -29.69
CA PRO A 238 35.26 9.52 -30.92
C PRO A 238 33.75 9.72 -30.79
N LYS A 239 33.32 10.96 -31.05
CA LYS A 239 31.92 11.41 -31.08
C LYS A 239 31.26 10.99 -32.39
N ASP A 240 29.93 10.90 -32.37
CA ASP A 240 29.13 10.66 -33.58
C ASP A 240 28.89 11.97 -34.38
N GLU A 241 28.19 11.84 -35.51
CA GLU A 241 27.66 12.93 -36.34
C GLU A 241 26.79 13.96 -35.56
N ASN A 242 26.38 13.64 -34.32
CA ASN A 242 25.57 14.47 -33.44
C ASN A 242 26.38 14.98 -32.22
N GLY A 243 27.71 14.85 -32.22
CA GLY A 243 28.60 15.34 -31.15
C GLY A 243 28.62 14.53 -29.85
N LEU A 244 27.95 13.37 -29.80
CA LEU A 244 27.70 12.58 -28.60
C LEU A 244 28.62 11.37 -28.50
N THR A 245 29.20 11.16 -27.31
CA THR A 245 29.99 9.96 -27.02
C THR A 245 29.10 8.71 -26.89
N LYS A 246 29.74 7.54 -26.99
CA LYS A 246 29.13 6.22 -26.77
C LYS A 246 28.49 6.05 -25.38
N LYS A 247 29.01 6.78 -24.38
CA LYS A 247 28.54 6.83 -22.99
C LYS A 247 27.26 7.66 -22.88
N GLU A 248 27.26 8.86 -23.47
CA GLU A 248 26.09 9.75 -23.52
C GLU A 248 24.96 9.19 -24.38
N ARG A 249 25.23 8.60 -25.56
CA ARG A 249 24.22 7.87 -26.36
C ARG A 249 23.52 6.77 -25.56
N LYS A 250 24.23 6.10 -24.64
CA LYS A 250 23.66 5.07 -23.75
C LYS A 250 22.81 5.70 -22.65
N LEU A 251 23.27 6.81 -22.06
CA LEU A 251 22.54 7.57 -21.03
C LEU A 251 21.27 8.22 -21.59
N LEU A 252 21.32 8.81 -22.79
CA LEU A 252 20.17 9.33 -23.53
C LEU A 252 19.17 8.22 -23.84
N LYS A 253 19.61 7.05 -24.32
CA LYS A 253 18.70 5.91 -24.53
C LYS A 253 18.07 5.39 -23.24
N ILE A 254 18.71 5.55 -22.08
CA ILE A 254 18.12 5.25 -20.77
C ILE A 254 17.10 6.33 -20.40
N LYS A 255 17.45 7.62 -20.45
CA LYS A 255 16.54 8.75 -20.20
C LYS A 255 15.29 8.70 -21.11
N GLN A 256 15.46 8.46 -22.40
CA GLN A 256 14.35 8.32 -23.36
C GLN A 256 13.44 7.12 -23.01
N LYS A 257 14.02 6.01 -22.54
CA LYS A 257 13.27 4.82 -22.11
C LYS A 257 12.60 5.01 -20.74
N GLN A 258 13.07 5.95 -19.92
CA GLN A 258 12.41 6.41 -18.69
C GLN A 258 11.27 7.41 -19.00
N LEU A 259 11.48 8.40 -19.89
CA LEU A 259 10.41 9.28 -20.39
C LEU A 259 9.28 8.45 -21.02
N ASN A 260 9.62 7.52 -21.91
CA ASN A 260 8.64 6.63 -22.54
C ASN A 260 7.94 5.68 -21.54
N ARG A 261 8.44 5.52 -20.30
CA ARG A 261 7.73 4.80 -19.21
C ARG A 261 6.78 5.70 -18.41
N LYS A 262 6.96 7.03 -18.42
CA LYS A 262 5.94 7.98 -17.92
C LYS A 262 4.77 8.19 -18.92
N SER A 263 4.71 7.40 -19.99
CA SER A 263 3.61 7.38 -20.97
C SER A 263 2.48 6.40 -20.63
N GLU A 264 2.56 5.68 -19.50
CA GLU A 264 1.37 5.07 -18.89
C GLU A 264 0.30 6.15 -18.59
N GLY A 265 -0.96 5.76 -18.67
CA GLY A 265 -2.08 6.65 -18.96
C GLY A 265 -2.71 7.31 -17.74
N ASP A 266 -3.71 8.16 -18.00
CA ASP A 266 -4.37 8.95 -16.97
C ASP A 266 -5.44 8.16 -16.18
N GLY A 267 -5.78 6.95 -16.63
CA GLY A 267 -6.71 6.04 -15.97
C GLY A 267 -6.20 5.49 -14.62
N GLU A 268 -7.07 4.83 -13.86
CA GLU A 268 -6.71 4.22 -12.57
C GLU A 268 -5.80 2.98 -12.74
N PRO A 269 -5.08 2.57 -11.68
CA PRO A 269 -4.21 1.39 -11.72
C PRO A 269 -4.99 0.08 -11.84
N SER A 270 -4.40 -0.89 -12.53
CA SER A 270 -4.94 -2.25 -12.68
C SER A 270 -3.85 -3.27 -13.05
N PHE A 271 -4.19 -4.55 -12.88
CA PHE A 271 -3.34 -5.68 -13.26
C PHE A 271 -3.83 -6.32 -14.56
N ASN A 272 -2.93 -6.52 -15.51
CA ASN A 272 -3.17 -7.29 -16.73
C ASN A 272 -2.16 -8.45 -16.82
N ILE A 273 -2.59 -9.63 -16.40
CA ILE A 273 -1.82 -10.88 -16.47
C ILE A 273 -1.85 -11.39 -17.91
N LYS A 274 -0.72 -11.89 -18.42
CA LYS A 274 -0.69 -12.50 -19.77
C LYS A 274 -1.19 -13.94 -19.72
N ASP A 275 -2.02 -14.30 -20.68
CA ASP A 275 -2.60 -15.64 -20.80
C ASP A 275 -1.51 -16.71 -21.00
N GLY A 276 -1.63 -17.83 -20.28
CA GLY A 276 -0.75 -19.00 -20.44
C GLY A 276 0.58 -18.96 -19.68
N HIS A 277 0.76 -18.08 -18.68
CA HIS A 277 1.95 -18.06 -17.82
C HIS A 277 1.74 -18.83 -16.51
N GLU A 278 2.57 -19.83 -16.23
CA GLU A 278 2.61 -20.53 -14.93
C GLU A 278 3.21 -19.62 -13.84
N LEU A 279 2.36 -19.10 -12.96
CA LEU A 279 2.75 -18.17 -11.91
C LEU A 279 3.45 -18.88 -10.74
N THR A 280 4.57 -18.32 -10.26
CA THR A 280 5.32 -18.86 -9.11
C THR A 280 5.31 -17.94 -7.89
N LEU A 281 5.48 -18.47 -6.68
CA LEU A 281 5.57 -17.65 -5.46
C LEU A 281 6.71 -16.61 -5.50
N LYS A 282 7.81 -16.94 -6.20
CA LYS A 282 8.94 -16.02 -6.42
C LYS A 282 8.50 -14.80 -7.22
N GLU A 283 7.65 -14.99 -8.21
CA GLU A 283 7.11 -13.91 -9.05
C GLU A 283 6.08 -13.06 -8.31
N LEU A 284 5.32 -13.61 -7.36
CA LEU A 284 4.46 -12.81 -6.48
C LEU A 284 5.26 -11.90 -5.54
N ARG A 285 6.33 -12.42 -4.91
CA ARG A 285 7.28 -11.58 -4.16
C ARG A 285 7.89 -10.50 -5.06
N ASP A 286 8.34 -10.88 -6.25
CA ASP A 286 8.99 -9.95 -7.17
C ASP A 286 7.99 -8.92 -7.75
N LEU A 287 6.67 -9.21 -7.74
CA LEU A 287 5.59 -8.25 -7.99
C LEU A 287 5.43 -7.25 -6.85
N VAL A 288 5.46 -7.67 -5.58
CA VAL A 288 5.45 -6.73 -4.42
C VAL A 288 6.62 -5.75 -4.53
N VAL A 289 7.84 -6.26 -4.79
CA VAL A 289 9.02 -5.43 -5.03
C VAL A 289 8.82 -4.55 -6.27
N PHE A 290 8.28 -5.08 -7.36
CA PHE A 290 8.03 -4.30 -8.58
C PHE A 290 7.00 -3.19 -8.42
N ILE A 291 5.95 -3.36 -7.61
CA ILE A 291 4.97 -2.29 -7.35
C ILE A 291 5.65 -1.15 -6.56
N LEU A 292 6.27 -1.49 -5.41
CA LEU A 292 6.72 -0.50 -4.43
C LEU A 292 8.04 0.22 -4.77
N THR A 293 8.82 -0.31 -5.73
CA THR A 293 10.21 0.12 -5.99
C THR A 293 10.50 0.30 -7.50
N GLU A 294 11.70 0.78 -7.88
CA GLU A 294 12.07 1.07 -9.28
C GLU A 294 12.69 -0.12 -10.05
N THR A 295 12.33 -1.37 -9.72
CA THR A 295 12.86 -2.55 -10.41
C THR A 295 12.38 -2.69 -11.88
N PRO A 296 13.04 -3.53 -12.70
CA PRO A 296 12.59 -3.81 -14.06
C PRO A 296 11.18 -4.39 -14.12
N SER A 297 10.42 -4.00 -15.16
CA SER A 297 9.09 -4.54 -15.47
C SER A 297 9.12 -6.05 -15.68
N LEU A 298 8.25 -6.76 -14.96
CA LEU A 298 8.10 -8.20 -15.05
C LEU A 298 7.62 -8.63 -16.46
N PRO A 299 8.03 -9.83 -16.95
CA PRO A 299 7.67 -10.27 -18.30
C PRO A 299 6.24 -10.82 -18.41
N TRP A 300 5.66 -11.32 -17.31
CA TRP A 300 4.39 -12.05 -17.28
C TRP A 300 3.16 -11.19 -16.97
N ILE A 301 3.34 -10.02 -16.34
CA ILE A 301 2.28 -9.09 -15.95
C ILE A 301 2.57 -7.67 -16.42
N GLN A 302 1.55 -7.00 -16.94
CA GLN A 302 1.54 -5.56 -17.13
C GLN A 302 0.74 -4.92 -15.99
N VAL A 303 1.44 -4.20 -15.10
CA VAL A 303 0.81 -3.34 -14.10
C VAL A 303 0.56 -1.99 -14.77
N LEU A 304 -0.70 -1.65 -15.05
CA LEU A 304 -1.05 -0.38 -15.67
C LEU A 304 -1.01 0.74 -14.63
N ASN A 305 -0.43 1.87 -15.02
CA ASN A 305 -0.41 3.12 -14.25
C ASN A 305 0.24 2.92 -12.87
N LYS A 306 1.31 2.10 -12.81
CA LYS A 306 1.93 1.58 -11.58
C LYS A 306 2.18 2.64 -10.50
N PHE A 307 2.60 3.83 -10.92
CA PHE A 307 2.92 4.97 -10.04
C PHE A 307 1.74 5.48 -9.20
N LYS A 308 0.49 5.12 -9.55
CA LYS A 308 -0.70 5.38 -8.73
C LYS A 308 -0.90 4.37 -7.59
N ILE A 309 -0.22 3.22 -7.59
CA ILE A 309 -0.35 2.22 -6.52
C ILE A 309 0.57 2.63 -5.36
N GLU A 310 -0.02 3.15 -4.29
CA GLU A 310 0.71 3.70 -3.14
C GLU A 310 1.04 2.64 -2.08
N LYS A 311 0.24 1.56 -2.04
CA LYS A 311 0.21 0.57 -0.95
C LYS A 311 -0.06 -0.84 -1.46
N VAL A 312 0.49 -1.84 -0.77
CA VAL A 312 0.30 -3.27 -1.07
C VAL A 312 -0.06 -4.04 0.20
N LEU A 313 -1.17 -4.78 0.16
CA LEU A 313 -1.47 -5.87 1.09
C LEU A 313 -1.18 -7.21 0.41
N LEU A 314 -0.31 -8.03 1.00
CA LEU A 314 -0.13 -9.44 0.66
C LEU A 314 -0.75 -10.28 1.78
N LEU A 315 -1.91 -10.88 1.50
CA LEU A 315 -2.69 -11.67 2.44
C LEU A 315 -2.51 -13.17 2.12
N TYR A 316 -2.01 -13.91 3.10
CA TYR A 316 -1.72 -15.33 3.01
C TYR A 316 -2.82 -16.14 3.71
N VAL A 317 -3.68 -16.85 2.98
CA VAL A 317 -4.81 -17.62 3.56
C VAL A 317 -4.50 -19.10 3.51
N SER A 318 -4.04 -19.61 4.64
CA SER A 318 -3.54 -20.97 4.79
C SER A 318 -4.71 -21.98 4.68
N GLY A 319 -4.58 -22.98 3.81
CA GLY A 319 -5.63 -24.00 3.59
C GLY A 319 -6.62 -23.73 2.44
N LEU A 320 -6.55 -22.55 1.79
CA LEU A 320 -7.44 -22.20 0.67
C LEU A 320 -7.08 -22.98 -0.62
N ASP A 321 -7.67 -24.15 -0.81
CA ASP A 321 -7.35 -25.06 -1.92
C ASP A 321 -8.01 -24.67 -3.27
N PRO A 322 -7.33 -24.81 -4.43
CA PRO A 322 -7.91 -24.47 -5.74
C PRO A 322 -9.18 -25.27 -6.11
N THR A 323 -9.38 -26.48 -5.56
CA THR A 323 -10.56 -27.30 -5.84
C THR A 323 -11.87 -26.68 -5.33
N LEU A 324 -11.81 -25.85 -4.28
CA LEU A 324 -12.95 -25.07 -3.77
C LEU A 324 -13.54 -24.10 -4.79
N PHE A 325 -12.78 -23.77 -5.84
CA PHE A 325 -13.17 -22.91 -6.97
C PHE A 325 -13.22 -23.69 -8.30
N HIS A 326 -13.32 -25.02 -8.23
CA HIS A 326 -13.34 -25.95 -9.38
C HIS A 326 -12.08 -25.92 -10.27
N PHE A 327 -10.92 -25.43 -9.80
CA PHE A 327 -9.67 -25.49 -10.59
C PHE A 327 -9.06 -26.90 -10.60
N ASN A 328 -8.86 -27.45 -11.80
CA ASN A 328 -8.14 -28.72 -11.98
C ASN A 328 -6.63 -28.48 -12.18
N VAL A 329 -5.87 -28.62 -11.08
CA VAL A 329 -4.40 -28.47 -11.00
C VAL A 329 -3.63 -29.39 -11.98
N LYS A 330 -4.24 -30.49 -12.45
CA LYS A 330 -3.62 -31.43 -13.42
C LYS A 330 -3.93 -31.13 -14.89
N SER A 331 -4.79 -30.15 -15.18
CA SER A 331 -5.19 -29.80 -16.55
C SER A 331 -4.19 -28.85 -17.23
N SER A 332 -4.13 -28.87 -18.56
CA SER A 332 -3.39 -27.88 -19.35
C SER A 332 -3.96 -26.45 -19.24
N ASP A 333 -5.14 -26.29 -18.65
CA ASP A 333 -5.77 -25.01 -18.35
C ASP A 333 -5.32 -24.39 -17.00
N ALA A 334 -4.66 -25.16 -16.13
CA ALA A 334 -4.14 -24.67 -14.84
C ALA A 334 -3.17 -23.48 -14.95
N HIS A 335 -2.56 -23.29 -16.12
CA HIS A 335 -1.61 -22.20 -16.40
C HIS A 335 -2.25 -20.93 -17.02
N LYS A 336 -3.59 -20.82 -16.98
CA LYS A 336 -4.33 -19.66 -17.50
C LYS A 336 -4.90 -18.83 -16.35
N ALA A 337 -4.97 -17.51 -16.53
CA ALA A 337 -5.75 -16.64 -15.65
C ALA A 337 -7.22 -16.77 -16.05
N ILE A 338 -8.00 -17.56 -15.30
CA ILE A 338 -9.39 -17.88 -15.66
C ILE A 338 -10.34 -16.91 -14.98
N SER A 339 -11.34 -16.42 -15.72
CA SER A 339 -12.54 -15.82 -15.13
C SER A 339 -13.35 -16.93 -14.48
N TRP A 340 -13.61 -16.78 -13.18
CA TRP A 340 -14.30 -17.77 -12.35
C TRP A 340 -15.78 -17.43 -12.15
N ALA A 341 -16.35 -16.67 -13.09
CA ALA A 341 -17.78 -16.45 -13.19
C ALA A 341 -18.52 -17.81 -13.33
N PRO A 342 -19.71 -17.96 -12.71
CA PRO A 342 -20.45 -19.21 -12.75
C PRO A 342 -20.85 -19.55 -14.19
N ARG A 343 -20.69 -20.82 -14.56
CA ARG A 343 -21.29 -21.38 -15.77
C ARG A 343 -22.70 -21.87 -15.44
N ALA A 344 -23.57 -21.88 -16.44
CA ALA A 344 -24.98 -22.29 -16.29
C ALA A 344 -25.17 -23.80 -16.04
N ASP A 345 -24.09 -24.59 -16.00
CA ASP A 345 -24.07 -26.02 -15.71
C ASP A 345 -23.58 -26.37 -14.29
N THR A 346 -23.11 -25.40 -13.50
CA THR A 346 -22.57 -25.63 -12.14
C THR A 346 -23.42 -24.97 -11.05
N HIS A 347 -24.46 -25.68 -10.59
CA HIS A 347 -25.26 -25.30 -9.42
C HIS A 347 -24.90 -26.14 -8.17
N GLY A 348 -24.89 -25.52 -6.99
CA GLY A 348 -24.80 -26.18 -5.68
C GLY A 348 -23.41 -26.52 -5.15
N GLY A 349 -22.34 -26.00 -5.75
CA GLY A 349 -20.95 -26.22 -5.32
C GLY A 349 -20.42 -25.15 -4.34
N PRO A 350 -19.33 -25.41 -3.57
CA PRO A 350 -18.77 -24.48 -2.58
C PRO A 350 -18.42 -23.09 -3.13
N VAL A 351 -18.17 -22.98 -4.44
CA VAL A 351 -17.92 -21.72 -5.14
C VAL A 351 -19.05 -20.70 -4.95
N GLU A 352 -20.29 -21.14 -4.74
CA GLU A 352 -21.47 -20.27 -4.56
C GLU A 352 -21.42 -19.44 -3.28
N GLU A 353 -20.71 -19.91 -2.25
CA GLU A 353 -20.66 -19.24 -0.94
C GLU A 353 -19.62 -18.11 -0.86
N PHE A 354 -18.68 -18.04 -1.82
CA PHE A 354 -17.74 -16.93 -1.99
C PHE A 354 -18.41 -15.72 -2.70
N SER A 355 -19.43 -15.16 -2.06
CA SER A 355 -20.28 -14.11 -2.63
C SER A 355 -19.56 -12.76 -2.81
N HIS A 356 -18.72 -12.38 -1.85
CA HIS A 356 -18.03 -11.09 -1.79
C HIS A 356 -16.70 -11.13 -2.55
N LEU A 357 -15.97 -12.25 -2.47
CA LEU A 357 -14.74 -12.45 -3.24
C LEU A 357 -14.98 -12.30 -4.75
N ARG A 358 -16.14 -12.75 -5.25
CA ARG A 358 -16.61 -12.54 -6.64
C ARG A 358 -16.74 -11.07 -7.03
N GLU A 359 -17.13 -10.19 -6.11
CA GLU A 359 -17.24 -8.75 -6.39
C GLU A 359 -15.86 -8.10 -6.57
N TYR A 360 -14.83 -8.58 -5.87
CA TYR A 360 -13.52 -7.90 -5.77
C TYR A 360 -12.46 -8.42 -6.74
N PHE A 361 -12.57 -9.67 -7.21
CA PHE A 361 -11.57 -10.33 -8.05
C PHE A 361 -12.17 -10.93 -9.33
N GLU A 362 -12.00 -10.24 -10.46
CA GLU A 362 -12.46 -10.69 -11.80
C GLU A 362 -11.80 -12.01 -12.25
N LYS A 363 -10.55 -12.26 -11.84
CA LYS A 363 -9.72 -13.39 -12.28
C LYS A 363 -8.94 -13.99 -11.12
N ALA A 364 -8.76 -15.31 -11.18
CA ALA A 364 -7.83 -16.04 -10.32
C ALA A 364 -6.71 -16.68 -11.17
N SER A 365 -5.67 -17.18 -10.51
CA SER A 365 -4.59 -17.94 -11.15
C SER A 365 -4.02 -18.98 -10.19
N VAL A 366 -3.70 -20.17 -10.69
CA VAL A 366 -2.93 -21.16 -9.91
C VAL A 366 -1.52 -20.62 -9.70
N VAL A 367 -1.00 -20.74 -8.48
CA VAL A 367 0.38 -20.37 -8.15
C VAL A 367 1.15 -21.60 -7.66
N LYS A 368 2.38 -21.78 -8.18
CA LYS A 368 3.21 -22.93 -7.86
C LYS A 368 4.19 -22.65 -6.74
N ALA A 369 4.06 -23.42 -5.65
CA ALA A 369 5.03 -23.50 -4.58
C ALA A 369 6.33 -24.19 -5.05
N THR A 370 7.46 -23.85 -4.43
CA THR A 370 8.72 -24.56 -4.69
C THR A 370 8.84 -25.79 -3.80
N GLY A 371 9.39 -26.88 -4.33
CA GLY A 371 9.70 -28.09 -3.60
C GLY A 371 10.60 -29.02 -4.43
N ASP A 372 10.86 -30.21 -3.92
CA ASP A 372 11.48 -31.30 -4.67
C ASP A 372 10.46 -32.43 -4.95
N LYS A 373 10.91 -33.68 -5.06
CA LYS A 373 10.04 -34.82 -5.39
C LYS A 373 9.18 -35.26 -4.19
N TYR A 374 9.65 -35.04 -2.96
CA TYR A 374 9.10 -35.64 -1.75
C TYR A 374 8.63 -34.63 -0.69
N ARG A 375 8.92 -33.33 -0.87
CA ARG A 375 8.50 -32.25 0.04
C ARG A 375 8.33 -30.90 -0.66
N ILE A 376 7.51 -30.06 -0.06
CA ILE A 376 7.36 -28.63 -0.39
C ILE A 376 8.35 -27.83 0.46
N PHE A 377 8.89 -26.73 -0.07
CA PHE A 377 9.67 -25.75 0.70
C PHE A 377 8.73 -24.63 1.16
N SER A 378 8.88 -24.17 2.41
CA SER A 378 8.03 -23.14 3.03
C SER A 378 7.62 -22.01 2.05
N PRO A 379 6.32 -21.87 1.76
CA PRO A 379 5.79 -20.76 0.96
C PRO A 379 6.12 -19.40 1.59
N THR A 380 5.95 -19.28 2.91
CA THR A 380 6.28 -18.08 3.71
C THR A 380 7.74 -17.66 3.51
N ASN A 381 8.69 -18.59 3.60
CA ASN A 381 10.10 -18.31 3.32
C ASN A 381 10.33 -17.87 1.86
N THR A 382 9.63 -18.48 0.91
CA THR A 382 9.74 -18.16 -0.52
C THR A 382 9.19 -16.76 -0.85
N LEU A 383 8.15 -16.33 -0.16
CA LEU A 383 7.53 -15.01 -0.28
C LEU A 383 8.33 -13.92 0.48
N LEU A 384 8.80 -14.21 1.70
CA LEU A 384 9.42 -13.20 2.57
C LEU A 384 10.94 -13.08 2.42
N ASN A 385 11.63 -13.96 1.69
CA ASN A 385 13.07 -13.82 1.43
C ASN A 385 13.40 -13.67 -0.07
N VAL A 386 14.31 -12.73 -0.34
CA VAL A 386 14.81 -12.32 -1.67
C VAL A 386 16.25 -12.83 -1.83
N PRO A 387 16.59 -13.55 -2.92
CA PRO A 387 17.97 -13.99 -3.17
C PRO A 387 18.88 -12.80 -3.54
N LEU A 388 20.13 -12.84 -3.06
CA LEU A 388 21.15 -11.86 -3.44
C LEU A 388 21.67 -12.13 -4.85
N SER A 389 21.85 -11.07 -5.64
CA SER A 389 22.61 -11.17 -6.89
C SER A 389 24.11 -11.34 -6.61
N ILE A 390 24.83 -11.94 -7.56
CA ILE A 390 26.29 -12.14 -7.47
C ILE A 390 27.02 -10.81 -7.20
N SER A 391 26.58 -9.73 -7.84
CA SER A 391 27.11 -8.37 -7.64
C SER A 391 26.85 -7.80 -6.25
N GLU A 392 25.67 -8.02 -5.67
CA GLU A 392 25.36 -7.57 -4.30
C GLU A 392 26.14 -8.37 -3.28
N LYS A 393 26.31 -9.67 -3.51
CA LYS A 393 27.17 -10.55 -2.70
C LYS A 393 28.60 -10.02 -2.68
N THR A 394 29.25 -9.91 -3.84
CA THR A 394 30.63 -9.38 -3.94
C THR A 394 30.78 -7.96 -3.37
N LYS A 395 29.72 -7.12 -3.38
CA LYS A 395 29.73 -5.83 -2.69
C LYS A 395 29.72 -5.99 -1.16
N ARG A 396 28.81 -6.81 -0.60
CA ARG A 396 28.78 -7.14 0.84
C ARG A 396 30.11 -7.76 1.31
N ASP A 397 30.71 -8.62 0.49
CA ASP A 397 31.98 -9.29 0.81
C ASP A 397 33.13 -8.28 0.92
N LYS A 398 33.19 -7.31 -0.01
CA LYS A 398 34.12 -6.17 0.08
C LYS A 398 33.83 -5.28 1.30
N GLU A 399 32.57 -4.97 1.57
CA GLU A 399 32.17 -4.14 2.73
C GLU A 399 32.42 -4.82 4.09
N LYS A 400 32.42 -6.16 4.15
CA LYS A 400 32.87 -6.93 5.31
C LYS A 400 34.40 -6.89 5.45
N ASN A 401 35.15 -7.01 4.36
CA ASN A 401 36.63 -7.02 4.38
C ASN A 401 37.26 -5.62 4.58
N ASP A 402 36.63 -4.55 4.11
CA ASP A 402 37.09 -3.16 4.26
C ASP A 402 37.06 -2.66 5.72
N LYS A 403 36.31 -3.33 6.61
CA LYS A 403 36.18 -2.97 8.03
C LYS A 403 37.34 -3.58 8.83
N LYS A 404 38.31 -2.74 9.24
CA LYS A 404 39.38 -3.14 10.18
C LYS A 404 38.78 -3.86 11.42
N PRO A 405 39.36 -4.96 11.89
CA PRO A 405 38.83 -5.72 13.01
C PRO A 405 38.86 -4.88 14.30
N LYS A 406 37.68 -4.51 14.79
CA LYS A 406 37.52 -3.88 16.10
C LYS A 406 37.64 -4.99 17.16
N LYS A 407 38.54 -4.83 18.15
CA LYS A 407 38.72 -5.82 19.23
C LYS A 407 37.39 -5.99 19.96
N MET A 408 36.81 -7.19 19.88
CA MET A 408 35.49 -7.49 20.43
C MET A 408 35.57 -7.74 21.93
N LYS A 409 34.45 -7.54 22.62
CA LYS A 409 34.27 -7.92 24.03
C LYS A 409 33.03 -8.80 24.20
N ALA A 410 32.89 -9.45 25.36
CA ALA A 410 31.73 -10.27 25.68
C ALA A 410 30.42 -9.44 25.62
N GLU A 411 30.46 -8.17 26.02
CA GLU A 411 29.32 -7.24 25.96
C GLU A 411 28.80 -7.00 24.51
N ASN A 412 29.54 -7.39 23.47
CA ASN A 412 29.09 -7.33 22.07
C ASN A 412 28.27 -8.55 21.63
N PHE A 413 28.10 -9.54 22.50
CA PHE A 413 27.43 -10.82 22.22
C PHE A 413 26.29 -11.14 23.19
N MET A 414 25.97 -10.22 24.12
CA MET A 414 24.84 -10.39 25.04
C MET A 414 23.51 -10.27 24.27
N MET A 415 22.55 -11.12 24.61
CA MET A 415 21.21 -11.10 24.04
C MET A 415 20.47 -9.80 24.38
N THR A 416 19.70 -9.30 23.43
CA THR A 416 18.75 -8.20 23.62
C THR A 416 17.51 -8.66 24.40
N LEU A 417 16.75 -7.71 24.95
CA LEU A 417 15.47 -7.98 25.61
C LEU A 417 14.46 -8.68 24.68
N GLU A 418 14.55 -8.39 23.37
CA GLU A 418 13.71 -8.99 22.34
C GLU A 418 14.10 -10.46 22.08
N GLU A 419 15.40 -10.75 21.91
CA GLU A 419 15.91 -12.13 21.75
C GLU A 419 15.68 -13.00 22.99
N LEU A 420 15.78 -12.43 24.20
CA LEU A 420 15.43 -13.11 25.46
C LEU A 420 13.94 -13.51 25.48
N ARG A 421 13.05 -12.59 25.07
CA ARG A 421 11.60 -12.83 25.00
C ARG A 421 11.24 -13.83 23.89
N GLU A 422 11.89 -13.78 22.73
CA GLU A 422 11.69 -14.77 21.65
C GLU A 422 12.21 -16.17 22.02
N SER A 423 13.32 -16.25 22.76
CA SER A 423 13.92 -17.51 23.21
C SER A 423 13.34 -18.03 24.54
N LYS A 424 12.25 -17.43 25.05
CA LYS A 424 11.56 -17.84 26.30
C LYS A 424 12.45 -17.88 27.56
N PHE A 425 13.43 -16.98 27.65
CA PHE A 425 14.21 -16.83 28.89
C PHE A 425 13.37 -16.19 30.02
N PRO A 426 13.64 -16.53 31.29
CA PRO A 426 13.08 -15.81 32.44
C PRO A 426 13.68 -14.39 32.55
N ILE A 427 12.84 -13.37 32.38
CA ILE A 427 13.26 -11.96 32.33
C ILE A 427 13.13 -11.31 33.72
N PRO A 428 14.19 -10.66 34.25
CA PRO A 428 14.11 -9.83 35.46
C PRO A 428 13.06 -8.71 35.35
N ARG A 429 12.23 -8.54 36.38
CA ARG A 429 11.10 -7.59 36.44
C ARG A 429 11.51 -6.14 36.23
N TYR A 430 12.76 -5.79 36.53
CA TYR A 430 13.28 -4.44 36.32
C TYR A 430 13.79 -4.16 34.90
N LEU A 431 13.76 -5.14 33.99
CA LEU A 431 14.00 -4.98 32.55
C LEU A 431 12.69 -4.87 31.74
N ASP A 432 11.68 -5.67 32.07
CA ASP A 432 10.36 -5.61 31.43
C ASP A 432 9.25 -5.49 32.48
N THR A 433 8.52 -4.38 32.42
CA THR A 433 7.39 -4.10 33.33
C THR A 433 6.09 -4.78 32.93
N ASN A 434 6.05 -5.40 31.74
CA ASN A 434 4.91 -6.17 31.23
C ASN A 434 5.14 -7.70 31.31
N ALA A 435 6.27 -8.14 31.87
CA ALA A 435 6.50 -9.56 32.12
C ALA A 435 5.57 -10.08 33.24
N PRO A 436 5.11 -11.34 33.18
CA PRO A 436 4.40 -11.98 34.29
C PRO A 436 5.22 -11.92 35.59
N GLU A 437 4.54 -11.89 36.74
CA GLU A 437 5.23 -11.97 38.03
C GLU A 437 5.89 -13.35 38.19
N LEU A 438 7.20 -13.35 38.47
CA LEU A 438 7.95 -14.56 38.78
C LEU A 438 7.47 -15.12 40.14
N PRO A 439 7.16 -16.42 40.26
CA PRO A 439 6.79 -17.04 41.53
C PRO A 439 7.88 -16.93 42.62
N GLU A 440 7.50 -17.05 43.89
CA GLU A 440 8.38 -16.76 45.04
C GLU A 440 9.62 -17.66 45.16
N ASP A 441 9.64 -18.81 44.49
CA ASP A 441 10.78 -19.75 44.44
C ASP A 441 11.81 -19.43 43.34
N TRP A 442 11.63 -18.32 42.62
CA TRP A 442 12.56 -17.82 41.60
C TRP A 442 13.60 -16.85 42.16
N LEU A 443 14.84 -17.04 41.71
CA LEU A 443 15.96 -16.18 42.03
C LEU A 443 16.11 -15.08 40.97
N GLU A 444 15.69 -13.85 41.27
CA GLU A 444 16.05 -12.66 40.46
C GLU A 444 17.42 -12.09 40.89
N THR A 445 18.31 -11.86 39.93
CA THR A 445 19.60 -11.19 40.19
C THR A 445 19.43 -9.67 40.35
N PRO A 446 19.87 -9.06 41.48
CA PRO A 446 19.37 -7.73 41.86
C PRO A 446 20.01 -6.57 41.09
N LYS A 447 19.19 -5.61 40.65
CA LYS A 447 19.62 -4.39 39.94
C LYS A 447 20.59 -3.54 40.77
N LEU A 448 21.78 -3.30 40.22
CA LEU A 448 22.85 -2.53 40.86
C LEU A 448 22.44 -1.05 41.02
N LYS A 449 22.51 -0.51 42.24
CA LYS A 449 22.16 0.89 42.55
C LYS A 449 23.14 1.86 41.87
N LYS A 450 22.64 2.94 41.26
CA LYS A 450 23.48 3.96 40.58
C LYS A 450 24.29 4.79 41.57
N THR A 451 25.46 4.30 41.98
CA THR A 451 26.39 5.02 42.88
C THR A 451 27.84 5.11 42.38
N SER A 452 28.15 4.64 41.17
CA SER A 452 29.44 4.89 40.49
C SER A 452 29.23 5.49 39.10
N LEU A 453 30.16 6.36 38.68
CA LEU A 453 30.16 6.99 37.35
C LEU A 453 30.64 6.04 36.24
N THR A 454 31.30 4.95 36.61
CA THR A 454 31.62 3.81 35.75
C THR A 454 31.27 2.50 36.49
N PRO A 455 30.58 1.54 35.85
CA PRO A 455 30.50 0.19 36.39
C PRO A 455 31.86 -0.53 36.22
N PRO A 456 32.19 -1.52 37.08
CA PRO A 456 33.33 -2.40 36.85
C PRO A 456 33.17 -3.20 35.54
N PRO A 457 34.27 -3.76 34.99
CA PRO A 457 34.17 -4.72 33.89
C PRO A 457 33.41 -5.95 34.35
N LYS A 458 32.59 -6.52 33.45
CA LYS A 458 31.76 -7.68 33.76
C LYS A 458 32.59 -8.97 33.84
N SER A 459 32.32 -9.80 34.83
CA SER A 459 32.82 -11.18 34.88
C SER A 459 32.09 -12.05 33.85
N VAL A 460 32.73 -13.11 33.38
CA VAL A 460 32.15 -14.06 32.42
C VAL A 460 32.25 -15.46 33.02
N ILE A 461 31.11 -16.13 33.15
CA ILE A 461 30.98 -17.47 33.74
C ILE A 461 30.17 -18.33 32.77
N ALA A 462 30.65 -19.52 32.44
CA ALA A 462 29.87 -20.50 31.71
C ALA A 462 29.04 -21.36 32.67
N MET A 463 27.83 -21.74 32.25
CA MET A 463 26.89 -22.56 32.99
C MET A 463 26.29 -23.63 32.09
N ASP A 464 26.06 -24.81 32.66
CA ASP A 464 25.33 -25.92 32.04
C ASP A 464 24.72 -26.81 33.14
N CYS A 465 23.55 -27.40 32.91
CA CYS A 465 22.75 -28.11 33.91
C CYS A 465 22.23 -29.47 33.43
N GLU A 466 22.51 -30.53 34.20
CA GLU A 466 21.85 -31.83 33.99
C GLU A 466 20.47 -31.84 34.66
N MET A 467 19.47 -32.34 33.95
CA MET A 467 18.08 -32.39 34.40
C MET A 467 17.45 -33.77 34.22
N CYS A 468 16.43 -34.06 35.04
CA CYS A 468 15.60 -35.26 34.92
C CYS A 468 14.12 -34.90 34.71
N ARG A 469 13.30 -35.90 34.38
CA ARG A 469 11.85 -35.76 34.30
C ARG A 469 11.19 -36.25 35.59
N THR A 470 10.34 -35.41 36.19
CA THR A 470 9.56 -35.71 37.39
C THR A 470 8.06 -35.51 37.14
N GLU A 471 7.24 -35.74 38.16
CA GLU A 471 5.80 -35.47 38.11
C GLU A 471 5.47 -33.97 37.89
N ALA A 472 6.41 -33.06 38.21
CA ALA A 472 6.27 -31.61 37.97
C ALA A 472 6.82 -31.13 36.62
N GLY A 473 7.45 -32.00 35.82
CA GLY A 473 8.04 -31.66 34.52
C GLY A 473 9.54 -31.91 34.45
N ALA A 474 10.32 -30.87 34.17
CA ALA A 474 11.79 -30.91 34.12
C ALA A 474 12.36 -30.31 35.41
N GLU A 475 13.23 -31.03 36.11
CA GLU A 475 13.87 -30.55 37.35
C GLU A 475 15.39 -30.77 37.35
N LEU A 476 16.10 -29.87 38.02
CA LEU A 476 17.55 -29.82 38.13
C LEU A 476 18.10 -31.03 38.91
N THR A 477 19.15 -31.66 38.38
CA THR A 477 19.86 -32.78 39.02
C THR A 477 21.37 -32.58 39.14
N ARG A 478 21.96 -31.68 38.35
CA ARG A 478 23.32 -31.18 38.53
C ARG A 478 23.44 -29.78 37.93
N VAL A 479 24.22 -28.90 38.54
CA VAL A 479 24.66 -27.64 37.91
C VAL A 479 26.18 -27.55 37.94
N THR A 480 26.76 -27.09 36.83
CA THR A 480 28.19 -26.74 36.76
C THR A 480 28.35 -25.26 36.40
N LEU A 481 29.24 -24.56 37.10
CA LEU A 481 29.70 -23.21 36.76
C LEU A 481 31.22 -23.21 36.54
N ILE A 482 31.67 -22.60 35.44
CA ILE A 482 33.08 -22.54 35.05
C ILE A 482 33.50 -21.09 34.79
N ASP A 483 34.63 -20.68 35.35
CA ASP A 483 35.15 -19.31 35.24
C ASP A 483 35.75 -19.01 33.85
N HIS A 484 36.12 -17.75 33.62
CA HIS A 484 36.78 -17.32 32.38
C HIS A 484 38.11 -18.00 32.05
N ASN A 485 38.84 -18.56 33.03
CA ASN A 485 40.05 -19.35 32.76
C ASN A 485 39.70 -20.77 32.27
N GLY A 486 38.58 -21.32 32.72
CA GLY A 486 38.19 -22.73 32.51
C GLY A 486 38.24 -23.56 33.79
N ILE A 487 38.27 -22.91 34.96
CA ILE A 487 38.27 -23.55 36.28
C ILE A 487 36.83 -23.69 36.76
N THR A 488 36.45 -24.91 37.15
CA THR A 488 35.14 -25.18 37.76
C THR A 488 35.04 -24.53 39.15
N ILE A 489 34.07 -23.63 39.32
CA ILE A 489 33.82 -22.86 40.54
C ILE A 489 32.55 -23.32 41.29
N LEU A 490 31.72 -24.12 40.63
CA LEU A 490 30.62 -24.88 41.23
C LEU A 490 30.44 -26.16 40.41
N ASP A 491 30.32 -27.31 41.06
CA ASP A 491 29.79 -28.54 40.45
C ASP A 491 29.04 -29.29 41.55
N GLU A 492 27.72 -29.33 41.45
CA GLU A 492 26.83 -29.73 42.55
C GLU A 492 25.71 -30.62 42.03
N LEU A 493 25.60 -31.81 42.61
CA LEU A 493 24.44 -32.68 42.43
C LEU A 493 23.26 -32.15 43.25
N VAL A 494 22.06 -32.30 42.70
CA VAL A 494 20.80 -31.83 43.29
C VAL A 494 19.83 -33.00 43.32
N GLN A 495 19.16 -33.19 44.46
CA GLN A 495 18.06 -34.13 44.57
C GLN A 495 16.74 -33.38 44.33
N PRO A 496 15.97 -33.71 43.27
CA PRO A 496 14.64 -33.15 43.04
C PRO A 496 13.68 -33.38 44.22
N ASP A 497 12.75 -32.45 44.38
CA ASP A 497 11.73 -32.49 45.43
C ASP A 497 10.53 -33.37 45.03
N HIS A 498 10.22 -33.46 43.73
CA HIS A 498 9.22 -34.39 43.21
C HIS A 498 9.84 -35.74 42.83
N LYS A 499 8.98 -36.75 42.69
CA LYS A 499 9.39 -38.10 42.31
C LYS A 499 9.90 -38.13 40.86
N ILE A 500 11.11 -38.66 40.69
CA ILE A 500 11.72 -38.88 39.37
C ILE A 500 10.96 -39.99 38.63
N LEU A 501 10.54 -39.68 37.40
CA LEU A 501 9.88 -40.59 36.46
C LEU A 501 10.85 -41.14 35.42
N ASP A 502 11.79 -40.30 34.97
CA ASP A 502 12.88 -40.68 34.07
C ASP A 502 14.14 -39.84 34.39
N TYR A 503 15.27 -40.51 34.60
CA TYR A 503 16.57 -39.86 34.86
C TYR A 503 17.17 -39.22 33.60
N LEU A 504 16.67 -39.55 32.41
CA LEU A 504 17.17 -39.13 31.10
C LEU A 504 18.62 -39.53 30.85
N THR A 505 19.11 -40.62 31.44
CA THR A 505 20.53 -41.03 31.52
C THR A 505 21.31 -40.94 30.20
N GLN A 506 20.69 -41.32 29.07
CA GLN A 506 21.29 -41.24 27.72
C GLN A 506 21.62 -39.81 27.25
N TYR A 507 21.05 -38.80 27.91
CA TYR A 507 21.28 -37.38 27.70
C TYR A 507 22.00 -36.75 28.90
N SER A 508 21.51 -36.96 30.13
CA SER A 508 21.98 -36.27 31.34
C SER A 508 23.18 -36.92 32.04
N GLY A 509 23.49 -38.17 31.69
CA GLY A 509 24.43 -39.01 32.44
C GLY A 509 24.01 -39.30 33.88
N MET A 510 22.79 -38.96 34.29
CA MET A 510 22.29 -39.12 35.65
C MET A 510 21.66 -40.49 35.85
N THR A 511 21.86 -41.07 37.03
CA THR A 511 21.35 -42.40 37.43
C THR A 511 20.92 -42.36 38.89
N ALA A 512 20.11 -43.34 39.32
CA ALA A 512 19.73 -43.49 40.72
C ALA A 512 20.95 -43.56 41.65
N ALA A 513 21.97 -44.35 41.28
CA ALA A 513 23.22 -44.46 42.03
C ALA A 513 24.07 -43.17 42.05
N ARG A 514 23.88 -42.24 41.10
CA ARG A 514 24.51 -40.91 41.12
C ARG A 514 23.82 -39.93 42.08
N LEU A 515 22.54 -40.14 42.42
CA LEU A 515 21.80 -39.32 43.39
C LEU A 515 21.66 -39.98 44.76
N GLU A 516 22.14 -41.21 44.93
CA GLU A 516 22.13 -41.91 46.21
C GLU A 516 22.95 -41.14 47.28
N GLY A 517 22.28 -40.78 48.38
CA GLY A 517 22.86 -39.97 49.45
C GLY A 517 22.91 -38.45 49.19
N VAL A 518 22.48 -37.95 48.02
CA VAL A 518 22.45 -36.51 47.73
C VAL A 518 21.35 -35.82 48.54
N THR A 519 21.75 -34.90 49.43
CA THR A 519 20.84 -34.13 50.29
C THR A 519 20.60 -32.70 49.81
N THR A 520 21.46 -32.16 48.94
CA THR A 520 21.38 -30.80 48.39
C THR A 520 20.09 -30.59 47.60
N ARG A 521 19.33 -29.53 47.93
CA ARG A 521 18.10 -29.13 47.22
C ARG A 521 18.30 -27.90 46.34
N LEU A 522 17.34 -27.64 45.45
CA LEU A 522 17.36 -26.50 44.53
C LEU A 522 17.64 -25.18 45.26
N ALA A 523 16.97 -24.95 46.41
CA ALA A 523 17.17 -23.76 47.23
C ALA A 523 18.61 -23.60 47.77
N ASP A 524 19.34 -24.70 48.00
CA ASP A 524 20.73 -24.66 48.47
C ASP A 524 21.71 -24.38 47.35
N VAL A 525 21.45 -24.93 46.16
CA VAL A 525 22.18 -24.55 44.95
C VAL A 525 21.91 -23.08 44.58
N GLN A 526 20.68 -22.61 44.63
CA GLN A 526 20.36 -21.18 44.42
C GLN A 526 21.14 -20.28 45.40
N LYS A 527 21.29 -20.67 46.69
CA LYS A 527 22.14 -19.95 47.66
C LYS A 527 23.63 -19.97 47.30
N LYS A 528 24.13 -21.02 46.63
CA LYS A 528 25.52 -21.10 46.11
C LYS A 528 25.68 -20.22 44.86
N VAL A 529 24.81 -20.39 43.86
CA VAL A 529 24.79 -19.60 42.61
C VAL A 529 24.66 -18.10 42.90
N LYS A 530 23.80 -17.67 43.83
CA LYS A 530 23.62 -16.25 44.23
C LYS A 530 24.88 -15.58 44.80
N LYS A 531 25.90 -16.34 45.21
CA LYS A 531 27.21 -15.82 45.65
C LYS A 531 28.21 -15.66 44.50
N LEU A 532 27.98 -16.35 43.38
CA LEU A 532 28.88 -16.41 42.23
C LEU A 532 28.36 -15.62 41.02
N VAL A 533 27.03 -15.47 40.92
CA VAL A 533 26.32 -14.82 39.80
C VAL A 533 25.56 -13.60 40.32
N ASP A 534 26.00 -12.42 39.90
CA ASP A 534 25.47 -11.12 40.31
C ASP A 534 25.10 -10.24 39.08
N TYR A 535 24.70 -8.98 39.30
CA TYR A 535 24.43 -8.05 38.19
C TYR A 535 25.69 -7.68 37.38
N ASN A 536 26.90 -7.82 37.93
CA ASN A 536 28.13 -7.61 37.18
C ASN A 536 28.54 -8.84 36.35
N THR A 537 27.96 -10.01 36.57
CA THR A 537 28.22 -11.24 35.80
C THR A 537 27.61 -11.20 34.38
N ILE A 538 28.15 -12.03 33.49
CA ILE A 538 27.57 -12.48 32.23
C ILE A 538 27.57 -14.01 32.25
N LEU A 539 26.42 -14.63 32.00
CA LEU A 539 26.29 -16.07 31.84
C LEU A 539 26.48 -16.49 30.38
N VAL A 540 27.15 -17.63 30.16
CA VAL A 540 27.44 -18.21 28.84
C VAL A 540 27.00 -19.67 28.81
N GLY A 541 26.31 -20.11 27.76
CA GLY A 541 25.85 -21.49 27.65
C GLY A 541 25.36 -21.87 26.25
N HIS A 542 24.51 -22.88 26.13
CA HIS A 542 24.02 -23.36 24.85
C HIS A 542 22.54 -23.78 24.86
N SER A 543 21.65 -22.98 24.27
CA SER A 543 20.20 -23.09 24.52
C SER A 543 19.88 -22.97 26.02
N LEU A 544 20.54 -21.99 26.66
CA LEU A 544 20.60 -21.80 28.11
C LEU A 544 19.22 -21.44 28.72
N GLU A 545 18.18 -21.25 27.90
CA GLU A 545 16.82 -21.04 28.41
C GLU A 545 16.35 -22.23 29.26
N ASN A 546 16.80 -23.46 28.96
CA ASN A 546 16.36 -24.67 29.66
C ASN A 546 16.95 -24.71 31.07
N ASP A 547 18.26 -24.51 31.18
CA ASP A 547 19.03 -24.39 32.43
C ASP A 547 18.45 -23.33 33.35
N MET A 548 18.19 -22.14 32.80
CA MET A 548 17.66 -20.99 33.54
C MET A 548 16.24 -21.24 34.07
N ASN A 549 15.44 -22.04 33.35
CA ASN A 549 14.12 -22.46 33.82
C ASN A 549 14.21 -23.54 34.92
N VAL A 550 15.04 -24.58 34.78
CA VAL A 550 15.16 -25.64 35.83
C VAL A 550 15.88 -25.16 37.10
N LEU A 551 16.80 -24.20 36.98
CA LEU A 551 17.45 -23.52 38.11
C LEU A 551 16.56 -22.42 38.73
N LYS A 552 15.46 -22.06 38.06
CA LYS A 552 14.55 -20.96 38.41
C LYS A 552 15.29 -19.62 38.64
N LEU A 553 16.15 -19.24 37.69
CA LEU A 553 17.06 -18.08 37.77
C LEU A 553 16.72 -17.04 36.70
N ALA A 554 16.39 -15.81 37.10
CA ALA A 554 16.21 -14.67 36.19
C ALA A 554 17.46 -13.77 36.19
N HIS A 555 18.14 -13.69 35.03
CA HIS A 555 19.40 -12.96 34.87
C HIS A 555 19.43 -12.11 33.59
N PRO A 556 19.90 -10.84 33.66
CA PRO A 556 19.82 -9.89 32.55
C PRO A 556 20.91 -9.99 31.47
N PHE A 557 22.04 -10.67 31.71
CA PHE A 557 23.21 -10.66 30.82
C PHE A 557 23.60 -12.06 30.37
N ILE A 558 23.00 -12.53 29.28
CA ILE A 558 23.17 -13.90 28.75
C ILE A 558 23.83 -13.86 27.38
N ILE A 559 24.78 -14.77 27.14
CA ILE A 559 25.38 -15.07 25.83
C ILE A 559 25.08 -16.53 25.48
N ASP A 560 24.22 -16.75 24.49
CA ASP A 560 23.94 -18.11 24.03
C ASP A 560 24.80 -18.50 22.82
N THR A 561 25.59 -19.57 22.96
CA THR A 561 26.48 -20.05 21.89
C THR A 561 25.72 -20.59 20.66
N SER A 562 24.45 -20.99 20.81
CA SER A 562 23.57 -21.42 19.72
C SER A 562 23.02 -20.24 18.89
N LEU A 563 23.10 -19.01 19.40
CA LEU A 563 22.69 -17.79 18.70
C LEU A 563 23.89 -17.08 18.06
N ILE A 564 25.00 -16.93 18.78
CA ILE A 564 26.20 -16.24 18.26
C ILE A 564 26.95 -17.04 17.18
N TYR A 565 26.64 -18.32 17.01
CA TYR A 565 27.06 -19.14 15.87
C TYR A 565 25.84 -19.52 15.03
N HIS A 566 25.83 -19.15 13.75
CA HIS A 566 24.70 -19.46 12.88
C HIS A 566 24.69 -20.95 12.51
N HIS A 567 23.51 -21.54 12.40
CA HIS A 567 23.35 -22.83 11.73
C HIS A 567 23.58 -22.70 10.21
N THR A 568 23.97 -23.78 9.55
CA THR A 568 24.20 -23.86 8.09
C THR A 568 23.00 -23.47 7.24
N ARG A 569 21.77 -23.56 7.78
CA ARG A 569 20.52 -23.17 7.12
C ARG A 569 20.07 -21.73 7.44
N GLY A 570 20.81 -21.01 8.29
CA GLY A 570 20.41 -19.72 8.87
C GLY A 570 19.29 -19.86 9.93
N PRO A 571 18.86 -18.72 10.52
CA PRO A 571 17.67 -18.67 11.38
C PRO A 571 16.42 -19.22 10.66
N PRO A 572 15.45 -19.81 11.38
CA PRO A 572 15.35 -19.93 12.85
C PRO A 572 16.20 -21.07 13.44
N TYR A 573 16.88 -21.86 12.62
CA TYR A 573 17.59 -23.05 13.07
C TYR A 573 18.82 -22.71 13.93
N ARG A 574 18.89 -23.28 15.14
CA ARG A 574 20.07 -23.28 16.01
C ARG A 574 21.00 -24.47 15.67
N PRO A 575 22.34 -24.33 15.71
CA PRO A 575 23.28 -25.43 15.65
C PRO A 575 23.50 -26.05 17.05
N GLY A 576 23.64 -27.38 17.16
CA GLY A 576 23.91 -28.03 18.45
C GLY A 576 25.38 -27.99 18.89
N LEU A 577 25.62 -27.95 20.21
CA LEU A 577 26.94 -27.76 20.84
C LEU A 577 28.00 -28.74 20.34
N LYS A 578 27.68 -30.04 20.30
CA LYS A 578 28.57 -31.10 19.77
C LYS A 578 29.11 -30.81 18.38
N TRP A 579 28.26 -30.27 17.51
CA TRP A 579 28.66 -29.87 16.16
C TRP A 579 29.50 -28.58 16.18
N LEU A 580 29.20 -27.61 17.04
CA LEU A 580 30.03 -26.40 17.21
C LEU A 580 31.43 -26.73 17.74
N ALA A 581 31.54 -27.58 18.77
CA ALA A 581 32.82 -28.01 19.33
C ALA A 581 33.65 -28.77 18.29
N GLN A 582 33.05 -29.74 17.59
CA GLN A 582 33.75 -30.46 16.51
C GLN A 582 34.14 -29.52 15.36
N LYS A 583 33.27 -28.56 15.00
CA LYS A 583 33.48 -27.67 13.85
C LYS A 583 34.51 -26.58 14.10
N TRP A 584 34.52 -25.98 15.28
CA TRP A 584 35.27 -24.76 15.58
C TRP A 584 36.39 -24.96 16.61
N LEU A 585 36.21 -25.83 17.61
CA LEU A 585 37.26 -26.19 18.58
C LEU A 585 38.09 -27.41 18.14
N GLN A 586 37.63 -28.16 17.13
CA GLN A 586 38.14 -29.49 16.76
C GLN A 586 38.06 -30.52 17.92
N ARG A 587 37.17 -30.28 18.90
CA ARG A 587 36.97 -31.13 20.09
C ARG A 587 35.77 -32.06 19.87
N HIS A 588 35.95 -33.36 20.15
CA HIS A 588 34.88 -34.34 20.14
C HIS A 588 34.29 -34.50 21.55
N ILE A 589 33.25 -33.74 21.85
CA ILE A 589 32.48 -33.80 23.10
C ILE A 589 31.31 -34.80 23.01
N GLN A 590 30.73 -35.16 24.15
CA GLN A 590 29.55 -36.05 24.26
C GLN A 590 29.77 -37.40 23.55
N ALA A 591 30.99 -37.95 23.61
CA ALA A 591 31.44 -39.02 22.70
C ALA A 591 30.82 -40.40 22.99
N ASN A 592 30.40 -40.68 24.24
CA ASN A 592 29.81 -41.95 24.65
C ASN A 592 28.33 -41.79 25.04
N VAL A 593 27.44 -42.36 24.23
CA VAL A 593 25.97 -42.28 24.43
C VAL A 593 25.50 -43.06 25.67
N GLU A 594 26.22 -44.12 26.07
CA GLU A 594 25.88 -44.93 27.25
C GLU A 594 26.19 -44.22 28.57
N ARG A 595 27.05 -43.19 28.53
CA ARG A 595 27.46 -42.39 29.71
C ARG A 595 26.64 -41.10 29.87
N GLY A 596 25.87 -40.71 28.85
CA GLY A 596 25.22 -39.40 28.76
C GLY A 596 26.22 -38.25 28.58
N HIS A 597 25.76 -37.02 28.76
CA HIS A 597 26.59 -35.81 28.70
C HIS A 597 27.29 -35.54 30.04
N ASP A 598 28.06 -34.46 30.07
CA ASP A 598 28.73 -33.94 31.26
C ASP A 598 28.74 -32.42 31.19
N SER A 599 27.89 -31.77 31.98
CA SER A 599 27.79 -30.30 32.10
C SER A 599 29.13 -29.59 32.35
N ALA A 600 30.16 -30.28 32.88
CA ALA A 600 31.51 -29.73 32.96
C ALA A 600 32.23 -29.68 31.58
N GLU A 601 32.04 -30.68 30.72
CA GLU A 601 32.54 -30.67 29.33
C GLU A 601 31.80 -29.62 28.49
N ASP A 602 30.48 -29.55 28.64
CA ASP A 602 29.62 -28.69 27.81
C ASP A 602 29.71 -27.20 28.22
N ALA A 603 29.73 -26.86 29.51
CA ALA A 603 30.04 -25.49 29.96
C ALA A 603 31.43 -25.03 29.50
N LEU A 604 32.45 -25.90 29.57
CA LEU A 604 33.80 -25.58 29.11
C LEU A 604 33.85 -25.39 27.59
N ALA A 605 33.13 -26.20 26.82
CA ALA A 605 32.98 -26.02 25.38
C ALA A 605 32.30 -24.67 25.04
N CYS A 606 31.31 -24.24 25.83
CA CYS A 606 30.67 -22.93 25.66
C CYS A 606 31.64 -21.76 25.94
N MET A 607 32.40 -21.85 27.02
CA MET A 607 33.44 -20.86 27.37
C MET A 607 34.52 -20.76 26.26
N ASP A 608 35.00 -21.91 25.77
CA ASP A 608 36.03 -21.94 24.72
C ASP A 608 35.50 -21.47 23.36
N LEU A 609 34.22 -21.73 23.03
CA LEU A 609 33.57 -21.15 21.86
C LEU A 609 33.48 -19.61 21.96
N LEU A 610 33.16 -19.05 23.12
CA LEU A 610 33.15 -17.59 23.31
C LEU A 610 34.57 -16.99 23.23
N LYS A 611 35.57 -17.60 23.89
CA LYS A 611 36.99 -17.22 23.76
C LYS A 611 37.42 -17.22 22.28
N LEU A 612 37.06 -18.26 21.54
CA LEU A 612 37.34 -18.36 20.11
C LEU A 612 36.63 -17.26 19.32
N LYS A 613 35.33 -17.02 19.53
CA LYS A 613 34.55 -15.94 18.89
C LYS A 613 35.22 -14.57 19.12
N LEU A 614 35.64 -14.28 20.35
CA LEU A 614 36.33 -13.03 20.72
C LEU A 614 37.71 -12.87 20.08
N SER A 615 38.40 -13.97 19.79
CA SER A 615 39.72 -13.97 19.12
C SER A 615 39.66 -13.70 17.61
N LYS A 616 38.47 -13.60 17.01
CA LYS A 616 38.25 -13.53 15.55
C LYS A 616 37.47 -12.27 15.15
N PRO A 617 37.45 -11.91 13.85
CA PRO A 617 36.64 -10.80 13.37
C PRO A 617 35.13 -11.04 13.55
N HIS A 618 34.36 -9.95 13.61
CA HIS A 618 32.91 -9.91 13.87
C HIS A 618 32.06 -10.96 13.13
N GLY A 619 32.41 -11.29 11.88
CA GLY A 619 31.70 -12.27 11.06
C GLY A 619 32.07 -13.75 11.29
N PHE A 620 32.97 -14.06 12.21
CA PHE A 620 33.39 -15.45 12.46
C PHE A 620 32.24 -16.26 13.07
N GLY A 621 31.95 -17.44 12.51
CA GLY A 621 30.79 -18.25 12.91
C GLY A 621 29.44 -17.80 12.31
N GLU A 622 29.40 -16.71 11.55
CA GLU A 622 28.24 -16.38 10.71
C GLU A 622 28.29 -17.21 9.42
N TYR A 623 27.17 -17.82 9.01
CA TYR A 623 27.01 -18.29 7.64
C TYR A 623 26.63 -17.16 6.68
N GLU A 624 27.21 -17.21 5.50
CA GLU A 624 27.05 -16.26 4.41
C GLU A 624 25.65 -16.39 3.78
N GLN A 625 24.67 -15.69 4.36
CA GLN A 625 23.28 -15.70 3.89
C GLN A 625 23.20 -15.25 2.42
N ALA A 626 22.88 -16.17 1.52
CA ALA A 626 22.66 -15.92 0.09
C ALA A 626 21.30 -15.28 -0.22
N GLN A 627 20.54 -14.92 0.82
CA GLN A 627 19.22 -14.31 0.78
C GLN A 627 19.14 -13.20 1.83
N GLU A 628 18.11 -12.38 1.74
CA GLU A 628 17.78 -11.30 2.67
C GLU A 628 16.26 -11.10 2.73
N SER A 629 15.72 -10.58 3.83
CA SER A 629 14.28 -10.37 3.96
C SER A 629 13.76 -9.34 2.95
N LEU A 630 12.56 -9.61 2.42
CA LEU A 630 11.75 -8.69 1.62
C LEU A 630 11.60 -7.33 2.31
N PHE A 631 11.45 -7.31 3.64
CA PHE A 631 11.34 -6.08 4.41
C PHE A 631 12.65 -5.28 4.37
N SER A 632 13.80 -5.92 4.61
CA SER A 632 15.11 -5.26 4.48
C SER A 632 15.41 -4.85 3.03
N ARG A 633 14.90 -5.57 2.02
CA ARG A 633 14.99 -5.20 0.59
C ARG A 633 14.22 -3.91 0.34
N LEU A 634 12.97 -3.81 0.82
CA LEU A 634 12.09 -2.64 0.65
C LEU A 634 12.63 -1.36 1.36
N GLN A 635 13.29 -1.50 2.50
CA GLN A 635 13.85 -0.36 3.25
C GLN A 635 15.09 0.30 2.62
N ARG A 636 15.87 -0.40 1.78
CA ARG A 636 17.19 0.06 1.28
C ARG A 636 17.18 0.66 -0.14
N PHE A 637 16.01 1.00 -0.67
CA PHE A 637 15.91 1.82 -1.88
C PHE A 637 16.06 3.31 -1.56
N ASN A 638 16.33 4.15 -2.58
CA ASN A 638 16.49 5.61 -2.44
C ASN A 638 15.30 6.30 -1.73
N ILE A 639 14.11 5.70 -1.80
CA ILE A 639 12.95 6.03 -0.98
C ILE A 639 12.64 4.75 -0.17
N PRO A 640 12.99 4.71 1.14
CA PRO A 640 12.64 3.60 2.00
C PRO A 640 11.13 3.36 2.04
N ARG A 641 10.71 2.10 2.08
CA ARG A 641 9.30 1.71 2.25
C ARG A 641 9.09 1.08 3.62
N THR A 642 8.10 1.58 4.35
CA THR A 642 7.71 1.04 5.66
C THR A 642 6.84 -0.21 5.49
N SER A 643 6.95 -1.15 6.42
CA SER A 643 6.35 -2.47 6.33
C SER A 643 5.84 -3.03 7.66
N VAL A 644 4.69 -3.72 7.64
CA VAL A 644 4.16 -4.48 8.78
C VAL A 644 4.13 -5.97 8.45
N LEU A 645 4.48 -6.80 9.43
CA LEU A 645 4.08 -8.21 9.48
C LEU A 645 3.01 -8.40 10.56
N ILE A 646 1.88 -9.01 10.18
CA ILE A 646 0.81 -9.42 11.08
C ILE A 646 0.72 -10.95 10.99
N ASP A 647 1.08 -11.64 12.07
CA ASP A 647 1.01 -13.11 12.15
C ASP A 647 0.71 -13.52 13.59
N SER A 648 0.25 -14.75 13.76
CA SER A 648 0.28 -15.46 15.03
C SER A 648 1.64 -16.14 15.25
N ASP A 649 2.33 -16.53 14.18
CA ASP A 649 3.67 -17.16 14.25
C ASP A 649 4.79 -16.10 14.34
N ALA A 650 5.41 -15.99 15.51
CA ALA A 650 6.41 -14.96 15.84
C ALA A 650 7.63 -14.86 14.89
N PHE A 651 8.03 -15.96 14.23
CA PHE A 651 9.35 -16.11 13.62
C PHE A 651 9.58 -15.40 12.28
N ALA A 652 8.53 -14.91 11.62
CA ALA A 652 8.64 -14.32 10.28
C ALA A 652 9.06 -12.82 10.28
N GLY A 653 9.04 -12.16 11.45
CA GLY A 653 9.05 -10.70 11.57
C GLY A 653 10.41 -9.98 11.65
N GLN A 654 11.55 -10.69 11.67
CA GLN A 654 12.90 -10.19 12.05
C GLN A 654 13.52 -9.08 11.16
N SER A 655 12.74 -8.38 10.33
CA SER A 655 13.16 -7.20 9.57
C SER A 655 12.00 -6.26 9.16
N ALA A 656 10.77 -6.51 9.63
CA ALA A 656 9.65 -5.61 9.39
C ALA A 656 9.86 -4.27 10.11
N THR A 657 9.13 -3.22 9.71
CA THR A 657 9.18 -1.91 10.41
C THR A 657 8.34 -1.94 11.69
N LYS A 658 7.26 -2.73 11.68
CA LYS A 658 6.42 -3.08 12.84
C LYS A 658 6.04 -4.56 12.72
N THR A 659 6.04 -5.30 13.81
CA THR A 659 5.52 -6.67 13.87
C THR A 659 4.36 -6.68 14.86
N ILE A 660 3.20 -7.17 14.43
CA ILE A 660 2.01 -7.35 15.26
C ILE A 660 1.81 -8.84 15.44
N ARG A 661 1.82 -9.30 16.70
CA ARG A 661 1.45 -10.68 17.06
C ARG A 661 -0.03 -10.72 17.39
N THR A 662 -0.69 -11.79 16.98
CA THR A 662 -2.15 -11.98 17.08
C THR A 662 -2.45 -13.39 17.59
N ALA A 663 -3.54 -13.56 18.34
CA ALA A 663 -4.00 -14.86 18.84
C ALA A 663 -4.82 -15.62 17.80
N ASP A 664 -5.70 -14.93 17.08
CA ASP A 664 -6.62 -15.48 16.09
C ASP A 664 -6.71 -14.63 14.81
N ASP A 665 -7.42 -15.15 13.80
CA ASP A 665 -7.65 -14.47 12.52
C ASP A 665 -8.51 -13.19 12.66
N ARG A 666 -9.28 -13.03 13.75
CA ARG A 666 -10.11 -11.84 14.00
C ARG A 666 -9.24 -10.65 14.43
N GLU A 667 -8.24 -10.89 15.28
CA GLU A 667 -7.21 -9.91 15.59
C GLU A 667 -6.39 -9.52 14.35
N VAL A 668 -6.11 -10.47 13.44
CA VAL A 668 -5.46 -10.16 12.15
C VAL A 668 -6.32 -9.22 11.31
N VAL A 669 -7.61 -9.54 11.13
CA VAL A 669 -8.59 -8.70 10.41
C VAL A 669 -8.69 -7.30 11.06
N ALA A 670 -8.71 -7.21 12.39
CA ALA A 670 -8.79 -5.95 13.13
C ALA A 670 -7.51 -5.10 13.07
N ALA A 671 -6.33 -5.72 12.92
CA ALA A 671 -5.04 -5.02 12.86
C ALA A 671 -4.69 -4.48 11.46
N ILE A 672 -5.19 -5.09 10.38
CA ILE A 672 -4.92 -4.68 8.99
C ILE A 672 -5.23 -3.19 8.70
N PRO A 673 -6.36 -2.60 9.15
CA PRO A 673 -6.71 -1.20 8.88
C PRO A 673 -5.68 -0.17 9.39
N ASP A 674 -5.18 -0.29 10.63
CA ASP A 674 -4.11 0.58 11.17
C ASP A 674 -2.81 0.37 10.38
N ALA A 675 -2.43 -0.90 10.19
CA ALA A 675 -1.19 -1.27 9.52
C ALA A 675 -1.13 -0.69 8.10
N ILE A 676 -2.20 -0.84 7.30
CA ILE A 676 -2.27 -0.35 5.93
C ILE A 676 -2.49 1.16 5.84
N GLN A 677 -3.06 1.82 6.85
CA GLN A 677 -3.08 3.28 6.89
C GLN A 677 -1.66 3.85 7.08
N ASN A 678 -0.88 3.28 7.98
CA ASN A 678 0.42 3.82 8.38
C ASN A 678 1.64 3.31 7.57
N HIS A 679 1.51 2.24 6.77
CA HIS A 679 2.65 1.60 6.09
C HIS A 679 2.44 1.39 4.57
N ASN A 680 3.54 1.24 3.81
CA ASN A 680 3.47 0.98 2.36
C ASN A 680 3.20 -0.49 2.03
N PHE A 681 3.69 -1.41 2.87
CA PHE A 681 3.52 -2.86 2.70
C PHE A 681 2.95 -3.47 3.97
N VAL A 682 1.89 -4.27 3.84
CA VAL A 682 1.41 -5.15 4.91
C VAL A 682 1.47 -6.57 4.40
N TRP A 683 2.12 -7.44 5.17
CA TRP A 683 1.96 -8.89 5.06
C TRP A 683 1.10 -9.36 6.22
N ALA A 684 0.08 -10.15 5.94
CA ALA A 684 -0.82 -10.70 6.95
C ALA A 684 -1.14 -12.17 6.63
N ARG A 685 -1.31 -13.01 7.67
CA ARG A 685 -1.67 -14.42 7.52
C ARG A 685 -2.98 -14.75 8.24
N LEU A 686 -3.83 -15.50 7.55
CA LEU A 686 -5.04 -16.14 8.08
C LEU A 686 -4.82 -17.67 8.10
N ARG A 687 -5.36 -18.35 9.12
CA ARG A 687 -5.20 -19.78 9.38
C ARG A 687 -6.50 -20.52 9.68
N ASP A 688 -7.65 -19.87 9.75
CA ASP A 688 -8.91 -20.51 10.16
C ASP A 688 -9.31 -21.72 9.27
N ILE A 689 -9.00 -21.74 7.96
CA ILE A 689 -9.21 -22.95 7.13
C ILE A 689 -8.25 -24.07 7.56
N GLU A 690 -6.96 -23.77 7.69
CA GLU A 690 -5.90 -24.70 8.10
C GLU A 690 -6.15 -25.31 9.49
N ILE A 691 -6.81 -24.57 10.39
CA ILE A 691 -7.21 -25.03 11.72
C ILE A 691 -8.51 -25.86 11.64
N ASN A 692 -9.57 -25.34 11.02
CA ASN A 692 -10.90 -25.95 11.05
C ASN A 692 -11.05 -27.17 10.10
N HIS A 693 -10.25 -27.27 9.04
CA HIS A 693 -10.21 -28.46 8.17
C HIS A 693 -9.38 -29.63 8.76
N GLY A 694 -8.95 -29.52 10.03
CA GLY A 694 -8.28 -30.57 10.79
C GLY A 694 -6.75 -30.41 10.82
N LYS A 695 -6.20 -30.29 12.05
CA LYS A 695 -4.77 -30.12 12.33
C LYS A 695 -3.89 -31.11 11.56
N ALA A 696 -2.81 -30.60 10.97
CA ALA A 696 -1.74 -31.46 10.44
C ALA A 696 -1.07 -32.25 11.59
N PRO A 697 -0.77 -33.56 11.42
CA PRO A 697 -0.19 -34.39 12.49
C PRO A 697 1.13 -33.85 13.08
N GLU A 698 1.88 -33.09 12.30
CA GLU A 698 3.18 -32.53 12.68
C GLU A 698 3.07 -31.41 13.72
N GLN A 699 1.94 -30.66 13.77
CA GLN A 699 1.68 -29.68 14.83
C GLN A 699 1.29 -30.34 16.15
N ALA A 700 0.47 -31.41 16.12
CA ALA A 700 0.15 -32.19 17.32
C ALA A 700 1.41 -32.82 17.96
N LEU A 701 2.41 -33.16 17.13
CA LEU A 701 3.73 -33.62 17.57
C LEU A 701 4.57 -32.50 18.23
N ALA A 702 4.37 -31.25 17.81
CA ALA A 702 5.08 -30.07 18.34
C ALA A 702 4.43 -29.48 19.61
N GLU A 703 3.12 -29.67 19.79
CA GLU A 703 2.37 -29.25 20.99
C GLU A 703 2.55 -30.18 22.21
N GLY A 704 3.47 -31.15 22.13
CA GLY A 704 3.93 -31.92 23.29
C GLY A 704 3.00 -33.04 23.79
N GLN A 705 1.91 -33.34 23.09
CA GLN A 705 0.98 -34.44 23.45
C GLN A 705 1.51 -35.83 23.03
N LEU A 706 2.70 -36.18 23.51
CA LEU A 706 3.18 -37.57 23.60
C LEU A 706 3.66 -37.86 25.02
N VAL A 707 2.68 -38.07 25.89
CA VAL A 707 2.82 -38.86 27.13
C VAL A 707 2.22 -40.24 26.85
N ASP A 708 2.75 -41.25 27.55
CA ASP A 708 2.22 -42.62 27.69
C ASP A 708 2.52 -43.65 26.57
N THR A 709 3.57 -44.42 26.76
CA THR A 709 3.72 -45.78 26.19
C THR A 709 3.03 -46.81 27.07
N GLY A 710 1.69 -46.78 27.15
CA GLY A 710 0.93 -47.58 28.12
C GLY A 710 -0.37 -48.24 27.61
N ARG A 711 -0.75 -48.09 26.33
CA ARG A 711 -2.05 -48.61 25.84
C ARG A 711 -2.09 -49.02 24.36
N ALA A 712 -1.62 -50.24 24.07
CA ALA A 712 -1.76 -50.89 22.75
C ALA A 712 -3.21 -51.36 22.43
N SER A 713 -4.23 -50.58 22.80
CA SER A 713 -5.66 -50.98 22.68
C SER A 713 -6.63 -49.83 22.38
N LYS A 714 -6.14 -48.68 21.87
CA LYS A 714 -6.98 -47.57 21.36
C LYS A 714 -6.55 -46.99 20.01
N ILE A 715 -5.90 -47.79 19.15
CA ILE A 715 -5.68 -47.44 17.73
C ILE A 715 -6.96 -47.73 16.91
N SER A 716 -8.07 -47.15 17.35
CA SER A 716 -9.41 -47.26 16.72
C SER A 716 -10.24 -45.97 16.82
N SER A 717 -9.65 -44.88 17.33
CA SER A 717 -10.26 -43.55 17.42
C SER A 717 -9.57 -42.50 16.54
N ALA A 718 -8.58 -42.90 15.73
CA ALA A 718 -7.89 -42.02 14.77
C ALA A 718 -8.69 -41.79 13.47
N GLU A 719 -9.79 -42.51 13.25
CA GLU A 719 -10.61 -42.46 12.02
C GLU A 719 -11.76 -41.44 12.08
N LYS A 720 -11.82 -40.59 13.12
CA LYS A 720 -12.90 -39.61 13.33
C LYS A 720 -12.44 -38.15 13.46
N ILE A 721 -11.74 -37.64 12.44
CA ILE A 721 -11.74 -36.19 12.13
C ILE A 721 -11.75 -35.99 10.60
N GLN A 722 -12.94 -36.12 9.99
CA GLN A 722 -13.27 -35.37 8.77
C GLN A 722 -14.32 -34.34 9.19
N ALA A 723 -14.05 -33.06 8.94
CA ALA A 723 -15.04 -31.99 9.12
C ALA A 723 -16.25 -32.27 8.22
N THR A 724 -17.45 -32.00 8.72
CA THR A 724 -18.69 -32.12 7.96
C THR A 724 -18.72 -31.07 6.84
N GLU A 725 -19.53 -31.34 5.81
CA GLU A 725 -19.67 -30.39 4.70
C GLU A 725 -20.25 -29.05 5.16
N GLU A 726 -21.07 -29.04 6.21
CA GLU A 726 -21.65 -27.84 6.81
C GLU A 726 -20.63 -27.01 7.60
N GLU A 727 -19.71 -27.64 8.34
CA GLU A 727 -18.59 -26.95 9.00
C GLU A 727 -17.63 -26.31 7.97
N ILE A 728 -17.37 -27.00 6.85
CA ILE A 728 -16.57 -26.47 5.74
C ILE A 728 -17.23 -25.24 5.11
N ARG A 729 -18.54 -25.33 4.83
CA ARG A 729 -19.36 -24.21 4.32
C ARG A 729 -19.37 -23.01 5.28
N ALA A 730 -19.54 -23.26 6.58
CA ALA A 730 -19.47 -22.21 7.61
C ALA A 730 -18.10 -21.52 7.65
N GLY A 731 -17.00 -22.28 7.56
CA GLY A 731 -15.64 -21.74 7.48
C GLY A 731 -15.39 -20.89 6.24
N ILE A 732 -15.90 -21.30 5.08
CA ILE A 732 -15.84 -20.54 3.82
C ILE A 732 -16.54 -19.17 3.98
N ARG A 733 -17.76 -19.14 4.50
CA ARG A 733 -18.53 -17.90 4.70
C ARG A 733 -17.84 -16.94 5.66
N SER A 734 -17.36 -17.44 6.80
CA SER A 734 -16.61 -16.64 7.79
C SER A 734 -15.37 -15.94 7.20
N ILE A 735 -14.80 -16.52 6.14
CA ILE A 735 -13.63 -15.97 5.45
C ILE A 735 -14.01 -15.08 4.26
N ASP A 736 -15.11 -15.33 3.56
CA ASP A 736 -15.67 -14.37 2.59
C ASP A 736 -16.07 -13.05 3.30
N ASP A 737 -16.66 -13.14 4.50
CA ASP A 737 -16.93 -12.01 5.40
C ASP A 737 -15.64 -11.30 5.88
N SER A 738 -14.63 -12.07 6.32
CA SER A 738 -13.35 -11.50 6.76
C SER A 738 -12.61 -10.80 5.61
N LEU A 739 -12.63 -11.38 4.41
CA LEU A 739 -12.04 -10.80 3.20
C LEU A 739 -12.82 -9.56 2.74
N LYS A 740 -14.15 -9.55 2.92
CA LYS A 740 -14.99 -8.36 2.73
C LYS A 740 -14.61 -7.24 3.70
N GLN A 741 -14.51 -7.52 5.00
CA GLN A 741 -14.11 -6.53 6.02
C GLN A 741 -12.72 -5.96 5.73
N ILE A 742 -11.76 -6.82 5.39
CA ILE A 742 -10.43 -6.41 4.93
C ILE A 742 -10.55 -5.49 3.71
N PHE A 743 -11.19 -5.94 2.62
CA PHE A 743 -11.26 -5.18 1.37
C PHE A 743 -11.95 -3.83 1.54
N ASP A 744 -13.08 -3.76 2.25
CA ASP A 744 -13.81 -2.52 2.52
C ASP A 744 -12.99 -1.53 3.36
N SER A 745 -12.13 -2.00 4.27
CA SER A 745 -11.23 -1.15 5.07
C SER A 745 -10.07 -0.52 4.28
N LEU A 746 -9.64 -1.11 3.16
CA LEU A 746 -8.44 -0.66 2.45
C LEU A 746 -8.59 0.77 1.89
N PRO A 747 -7.54 1.61 1.92
CA PRO A 747 -7.50 2.84 1.14
C PRO A 747 -7.67 2.59 -0.36
N SER A 748 -8.24 3.55 -1.08
CA SER A 748 -8.22 3.53 -2.56
C SER A 748 -6.79 3.46 -3.08
N ARG A 749 -6.59 2.85 -4.26
CA ARG A 749 -5.28 2.58 -4.89
C ARG A 749 -4.35 1.65 -4.10
N THR A 750 -4.85 0.99 -3.06
CA THR A 750 -4.17 -0.18 -2.47
C THR A 750 -4.29 -1.38 -3.40
N ALA A 751 -3.16 -2.03 -3.72
CA ALA A 751 -3.17 -3.35 -4.35
C ALA A 751 -3.36 -4.43 -3.28
N MET A 752 -4.27 -5.38 -3.54
CA MET A 752 -4.48 -6.55 -2.69
C MET A 752 -4.10 -7.80 -3.48
N ILE A 753 -3.16 -8.56 -2.92
CA ILE A 753 -2.72 -9.87 -3.43
C ILE A 753 -3.12 -10.90 -2.36
N LEU A 754 -4.07 -11.76 -2.70
CA LEU A 754 -4.56 -12.86 -1.87
C LEU A 754 -3.95 -14.16 -2.40
N THR A 755 -3.33 -14.98 -1.55
CA THR A 755 -2.82 -16.29 -1.99
C THR A 755 -2.83 -17.34 -0.89
N SER A 756 -2.99 -18.61 -1.26
CA SER A 756 -2.86 -19.75 -0.34
C SER A 756 -1.41 -20.23 -0.16
N GLY A 757 -0.49 -19.79 -1.03
CA GLY A 757 0.89 -20.28 -1.10
C GLY A 757 1.04 -21.67 -1.73
N GLN A 758 0.21 -22.61 -1.30
CA GLN A 758 0.20 -24.04 -1.66
C GLN A 758 -1.25 -24.59 -1.59
N GLY A 759 -1.48 -25.82 -2.06
CA GLY A 759 -2.75 -26.53 -1.93
C GLY A 759 -2.83 -27.36 -0.65
N ASP A 760 -3.80 -28.28 -0.57
CA ASP A 760 -3.92 -29.21 0.56
C ASP A 760 -2.65 -30.08 0.73
N HIS A 761 -2.01 -29.94 1.89
CA HIS A 761 -0.77 -30.63 2.24
C HIS A 761 -0.97 -31.80 3.23
N ARG A 762 -2.19 -32.05 3.72
CA ARG A 762 -2.45 -33.02 4.81
C ARG A 762 -2.00 -34.43 4.47
N GLU A 763 -2.26 -34.89 3.24
CA GLU A 763 -1.81 -36.22 2.76
C GLU A 763 -0.28 -36.29 2.58
N VAL A 764 0.37 -35.17 2.26
CA VAL A 764 1.85 -35.09 2.21
C VAL A 764 2.43 -35.29 3.60
N SER A 765 1.94 -34.54 4.61
CA SER A 765 2.38 -34.70 6.00
C SER A 765 2.08 -36.10 6.56
N ARG A 766 0.93 -36.69 6.22
CA ARG A 766 0.59 -38.06 6.65
C ARG A 766 1.56 -39.11 6.09
N LEU A 767 1.91 -39.00 4.80
CA LEU A 767 2.85 -39.93 4.16
C LEU A 767 4.31 -39.68 4.59
N GLN A 768 4.70 -38.42 4.80
CA GLN A 768 6.02 -38.08 5.37
C GLN A 768 6.18 -38.58 6.81
N LEU A 769 5.14 -38.49 7.65
CA LEU A 769 5.17 -39.04 9.00
C LEU A 769 5.33 -40.57 8.97
N ARG A 770 4.56 -41.28 8.13
CA ARG A 770 4.71 -42.74 7.96
C ARG A 770 6.08 -43.13 7.41
N GLN A 771 6.65 -42.36 6.48
CA GLN A 771 8.03 -42.53 6.00
C GLN A 771 9.06 -42.34 7.13
N LYS A 772 8.88 -41.33 8.00
CA LYS A 772 9.73 -41.09 9.17
C LYS A 772 9.65 -42.25 10.17
N THR A 773 8.44 -42.69 10.54
CA THR A 773 8.22 -43.82 11.44
C THR A 773 8.90 -45.08 10.90
N PHE A 774 8.73 -45.39 9.61
CA PHE A 774 9.43 -46.50 8.96
C PHE A 774 10.96 -46.37 9.07
N MET A 775 11.52 -45.20 8.78
CA MET A 775 12.97 -44.92 8.91
C MET A 775 13.50 -44.91 10.36
N GLU A 776 12.64 -44.87 11.37
CA GLU A 776 13.02 -44.96 12.78
C GLU A 776 12.90 -46.40 13.31
N LEU A 777 11.87 -47.14 12.87
CA LEU A 777 11.73 -48.58 13.14
C LEU A 777 12.82 -49.39 12.43
N SER A 778 13.14 -49.09 11.16
CA SER A 778 14.16 -49.80 10.37
C SER A 778 15.60 -49.58 10.84
N LYS A 779 15.82 -48.75 11.88
CA LYS A 779 17.11 -48.60 12.58
C LYS A 779 17.20 -49.48 13.84
N LYS A 780 16.07 -49.97 14.34
CA LYS A 780 15.93 -50.71 15.60
C LYS A 780 15.59 -52.19 15.38
N ILE A 781 14.85 -52.50 14.31
CA ILE A 781 14.18 -53.78 14.06
C ILE A 781 14.39 -54.19 12.59
N SER A 782 14.39 -55.50 12.30
CA SER A 782 14.52 -56.01 10.93
C SER A 782 13.35 -55.55 10.05
N PRO A 783 13.55 -55.21 8.75
CA PRO A 783 12.45 -54.88 7.84
C PRO A 783 11.38 -55.98 7.70
N SER A 784 11.71 -57.24 8.02
CA SER A 784 10.75 -58.36 8.05
C SER A 784 9.81 -58.35 9.25
N GLU A 785 10.18 -57.68 10.34
CA GLU A 785 9.48 -57.67 11.65
C GLU A 785 8.64 -56.40 11.86
N ILE A 786 8.86 -55.35 11.06
CA ILE A 786 8.04 -54.12 11.09
C ILE A 786 6.58 -54.46 10.71
N PRO A 787 5.56 -54.01 11.47
CA PRO A 787 4.14 -54.22 11.12
C PRO A 787 3.81 -53.71 9.71
N GLU A 788 2.92 -54.40 8.99
CA GLU A 788 2.62 -54.10 7.59
C GLU A 788 2.08 -52.67 7.38
N ALA A 789 1.27 -52.17 8.31
CA ALA A 789 0.79 -50.78 8.32
C ALA A 789 1.93 -49.74 8.41
N ASP A 790 3.02 -50.05 9.11
CA ASP A 790 4.16 -49.16 9.33
C ASP A 790 5.26 -49.30 8.26
N ARG A 791 5.14 -50.25 7.34
CA ARG A 791 6.05 -50.37 6.18
C ARG A 791 5.76 -49.23 5.20
N PHE A 792 6.81 -48.59 4.69
CA PHE A 792 6.69 -47.61 3.60
C PHE A 792 7.04 -48.28 2.27
N SER A 793 6.04 -48.50 1.44
CA SER A 793 6.19 -49.21 0.16
C SER A 793 6.61 -48.29 -1.00
N ARG A 794 6.95 -48.88 -2.15
CA ARG A 794 7.12 -48.12 -3.40
C ARG A 794 5.81 -47.45 -3.85
N GLU A 795 4.65 -48.04 -3.55
CA GLU A 795 3.35 -47.43 -3.86
C GLU A 795 3.10 -46.20 -2.98
N ASP A 796 3.53 -46.25 -1.72
CA ASP A 796 3.52 -45.09 -0.81
C ASP A 796 4.49 -43.99 -1.27
N GLU A 797 5.64 -44.35 -1.84
CA GLU A 797 6.57 -43.40 -2.47
C GLU A 797 5.91 -42.71 -3.68
N GLU A 798 5.36 -43.49 -4.64
CA GLU A 798 4.67 -42.92 -5.79
C GLU A 798 3.41 -42.14 -5.41
N ARG A 799 2.73 -42.49 -4.30
CA ARG A 799 1.60 -41.74 -3.73
C ARG A 799 2.05 -40.41 -3.11
N LEU A 800 3.15 -40.41 -2.36
CA LEU A 800 3.76 -39.20 -1.79
C LEU A 800 4.16 -38.23 -2.90
N GLU A 801 4.76 -38.69 -3.99
CA GLU A 801 5.12 -37.86 -5.14
C GLU A 801 3.89 -37.21 -5.82
N LYS A 802 2.82 -38.00 -6.02
CA LYS A 802 1.54 -37.54 -6.59
C LYS A 802 0.85 -36.53 -5.66
N ALA A 803 0.94 -36.71 -4.34
CA ALA A 803 0.43 -35.76 -3.35
C ALA A 803 1.27 -34.46 -3.32
N VAL A 804 2.60 -34.57 -3.35
CA VAL A 804 3.54 -33.43 -3.32
C VAL A 804 3.40 -32.55 -4.57
N GLU A 805 3.18 -33.10 -5.76
CA GLU A 805 2.98 -32.28 -6.97
C GLU A 805 1.59 -31.61 -7.02
N LEU A 806 0.55 -32.25 -6.46
CA LEU A 806 -0.75 -31.62 -6.26
C LEU A 806 -0.68 -30.47 -5.25
N ALA A 807 -0.13 -30.74 -4.06
CA ALA A 807 -0.03 -29.78 -2.96
C ALA A 807 0.85 -28.56 -3.28
N LYS A 808 1.72 -28.61 -4.32
CA LYS A 808 2.42 -27.42 -4.83
C LYS A 808 1.49 -26.42 -5.52
N GLY A 809 0.31 -26.82 -5.98
CA GLY A 809 -0.66 -25.94 -6.63
C GLY A 809 -1.52 -25.19 -5.62
N GLY A 810 -1.13 -23.97 -5.27
CA GLY A 810 -1.98 -23.03 -4.53
C GLY A 810 -2.80 -22.13 -5.46
N ILE A 811 -3.62 -21.25 -4.90
CA ILE A 811 -4.38 -20.23 -5.63
C ILE A 811 -3.86 -18.81 -5.33
N CYS A 812 -4.05 -17.91 -6.28
CA CYS A 812 -3.77 -16.48 -6.14
C CYS A 812 -4.85 -15.63 -6.84
N PHE A 813 -5.25 -14.55 -6.17
CA PHE A 813 -6.13 -13.51 -6.67
C PHE A 813 -5.43 -12.14 -6.52
N MET A 814 -5.57 -11.26 -7.52
CA MET A 814 -4.89 -9.97 -7.54
C MET A 814 -5.85 -8.87 -8.00
N THR A 815 -5.98 -7.80 -7.22
CA THR A 815 -6.84 -6.65 -7.54
C THR A 815 -6.24 -5.33 -7.04
N VAL A 816 -6.76 -4.21 -7.50
CA VAL A 816 -6.41 -2.87 -6.98
C VAL A 816 -7.70 -2.14 -6.65
N LYS A 817 -7.83 -1.62 -5.43
CA LYS A 817 -9.07 -0.98 -4.97
C LYS A 817 -9.28 0.38 -5.66
N GLN A 818 -10.05 0.36 -6.75
CA GLN A 818 -10.47 1.55 -7.48
C GLN A 818 -11.62 2.27 -6.74
N TYR A 819 -11.81 3.56 -7.01
CA TYR A 819 -12.97 4.31 -6.53
C TYR A 819 -14.27 3.68 -7.07
N ARG A 820 -15.29 3.46 -6.22
CA ARG A 820 -16.47 2.61 -6.53
C ARG A 820 -17.12 2.95 -7.87
N GLN A 821 -17.43 4.22 -8.10
CA GLN A 821 -18.03 4.67 -9.35
C GLN A 821 -17.05 4.57 -10.54
N TYR A 822 -15.74 4.75 -10.33
CA TYR A 822 -14.77 4.60 -11.41
C TYR A 822 -14.58 3.14 -11.83
N LYS A 823 -14.63 2.18 -10.89
CA LYS A 823 -14.65 0.73 -11.17
C LYS A 823 -15.83 0.39 -12.08
N LYS A 824 -17.04 0.85 -11.73
CA LYS A 824 -18.25 0.73 -12.55
C LYS A 824 -18.12 1.39 -13.94
N LEU A 825 -17.51 2.58 -14.03
CA LEU A 825 -17.23 3.27 -15.30
C LEU A 825 -16.12 2.61 -16.15
N CYS A 826 -15.38 1.65 -15.59
CA CYS A 826 -14.40 0.84 -16.31
C CYS A 826 -14.96 -0.46 -16.89
N THR A 827 -16.19 -0.87 -16.55
CA THR A 827 -16.77 -2.10 -17.11
C THR A 827 -17.03 -1.93 -18.61
N THR A 828 -16.50 -2.84 -19.41
CA THR A 828 -16.69 -2.86 -20.87
C THR A 828 -17.99 -3.55 -21.29
N GLU A 829 -18.51 -4.44 -20.44
CA GLU A 829 -19.75 -5.17 -20.67
C GLU A 829 -20.95 -4.39 -20.14
N ARG A 830 -22.04 -4.38 -20.93
CA ARG A 830 -23.34 -3.79 -20.56
C ARG A 830 -24.18 -4.82 -19.79
N PRO A 831 -24.84 -4.44 -18.69
CA PRO A 831 -25.82 -5.28 -17.99
C PRO A 831 -26.89 -5.86 -18.93
N GLU A 832 -27.41 -7.06 -18.61
CA GLU A 832 -28.37 -7.77 -19.45
C GLU A 832 -29.61 -6.92 -19.79
N ALA A 833 -30.19 -6.27 -18.77
CA ALA A 833 -31.35 -5.39 -18.89
C ALA A 833 -31.12 -4.12 -19.76
N LEU A 834 -29.89 -3.84 -20.19
CA LEU A 834 -29.56 -2.75 -21.11
C LEU A 834 -29.22 -3.24 -22.52
N LYS A 835 -29.17 -4.55 -22.77
CA LYS A 835 -28.81 -5.10 -24.08
C LYS A 835 -29.85 -4.83 -25.16
N GLU A 836 -31.12 -4.75 -24.78
CA GLU A 836 -32.24 -4.40 -25.67
C GLU A 836 -32.20 -2.91 -26.08
N TYR A 837 -31.81 -2.02 -25.16
CA TYR A 837 -32.01 -0.58 -25.31
C TYR A 837 -30.79 0.21 -25.80
N VAL A 838 -29.56 -0.29 -25.56
CA VAL A 838 -28.31 0.44 -25.84
C VAL A 838 -27.27 -0.47 -26.49
N SER A 839 -26.66 -0.04 -27.60
CA SER A 839 -25.58 -0.80 -28.26
C SER A 839 -24.24 -0.69 -27.53
N ASP A 840 -23.34 -1.66 -27.75
CA ASP A 840 -22.02 -1.68 -27.10
C ASP A 840 -21.19 -0.40 -27.38
N GLU A 841 -21.29 0.16 -28.59
CA GLU A 841 -20.62 1.42 -28.95
C GLU A 841 -21.19 2.61 -28.14
N GLN A 842 -22.50 2.66 -27.96
CA GLN A 842 -23.18 3.73 -27.20
C GLN A 842 -22.87 3.62 -25.70
N PHE A 843 -22.89 2.40 -25.16
CA PHE A 843 -22.47 2.11 -23.79
C PHE A 843 -21.00 2.51 -23.56
N GLN A 844 -20.08 2.11 -24.45
CA GLN A 844 -18.66 2.47 -24.35
C GLN A 844 -18.41 3.99 -24.45
N LYS A 845 -19.20 4.72 -25.26
CA LYS A 845 -19.16 6.19 -25.30
C LYS A 845 -19.65 6.83 -23.99
N ALA A 846 -20.78 6.38 -23.44
CA ALA A 846 -21.29 6.86 -22.16
C ALA A 846 -20.31 6.56 -21.00
N GLN A 847 -19.73 5.36 -20.97
CA GLN A 847 -18.67 5.00 -20.02
C GLN A 847 -17.42 5.89 -20.19
N ALA A 848 -17.01 6.22 -21.42
CA ALA A 848 -15.86 7.11 -21.67
C ALA A 848 -16.11 8.54 -21.20
N TYR A 849 -17.28 9.11 -21.50
CA TYR A 849 -17.72 10.42 -21.03
C TYR A 849 -17.80 10.47 -19.50
N GLY A 850 -18.35 9.43 -18.88
CA GLY A 850 -18.40 9.28 -17.43
C GLY A 850 -17.00 9.20 -16.79
N ARG A 851 -16.04 8.48 -17.39
CA ARG A 851 -14.64 8.45 -16.91
C ARG A 851 -13.95 9.81 -17.02
N ASP A 852 -14.10 10.51 -18.15
CA ASP A 852 -13.52 11.85 -18.32
C ASP A 852 -14.09 12.83 -17.28
N LYS A 853 -15.40 12.82 -17.04
CA LYS A 853 -16.05 13.63 -16.00
C LYS A 853 -15.63 13.23 -14.57
N ALA A 854 -15.47 11.94 -14.28
CA ALA A 854 -15.01 11.48 -12.97
C ALA A 854 -13.55 11.88 -12.67
N ILE A 855 -12.66 11.80 -13.67
CA ILE A 855 -11.27 12.27 -13.56
C ILE A 855 -11.24 13.79 -13.36
N PHE A 856 -12.03 14.53 -14.12
CA PHE A 856 -12.11 15.99 -14.02
C PHE A 856 -12.62 16.44 -12.65
N SER A 857 -13.72 15.85 -12.14
CA SER A 857 -14.22 16.13 -10.79
C SER A 857 -13.12 15.86 -9.76
N PHE A 858 -12.52 14.66 -9.76
CA PHE A 858 -11.45 14.32 -8.81
C PHE A 858 -10.30 15.35 -8.82
N VAL A 859 -9.88 15.85 -9.98
CA VAL A 859 -8.82 16.87 -10.08
C VAL A 859 -9.30 18.25 -9.58
N ALA A 860 -10.50 18.69 -9.97
CA ALA A 860 -11.08 19.98 -9.55
C ALA A 860 -11.40 20.00 -8.05
N ASP A 861 -11.93 18.90 -7.51
CA ASP A 861 -12.26 18.72 -6.10
C ASP A 861 -10.97 18.65 -5.26
N THR A 862 -9.95 17.90 -5.70
CA THR A 862 -8.62 17.89 -5.07
C THR A 862 -7.99 19.29 -5.07
N PHE A 863 -8.05 20.01 -6.19
CA PHE A 863 -7.57 21.39 -6.27
C PHE A 863 -8.32 22.30 -5.29
N ASN A 864 -9.65 22.20 -5.21
CA ASN A 864 -10.46 23.00 -4.28
C ASN A 864 -10.16 22.68 -2.81
N VAL A 865 -9.94 21.40 -2.45
CA VAL A 865 -9.54 21.00 -1.10
C VAL A 865 -8.15 21.55 -0.76
N VAL A 866 -7.16 21.41 -1.65
CA VAL A 866 -5.80 21.94 -1.46
C VAL A 866 -5.84 23.47 -1.35
N LYS A 867 -6.51 24.15 -2.27
CA LYS A 867 -6.74 25.61 -2.27
C LYS A 867 -7.33 26.06 -0.93
N ASN A 868 -8.44 25.46 -0.50
CA ASN A 868 -9.12 25.83 0.74
C ASN A 868 -8.27 25.55 1.98
N THR A 869 -7.54 24.43 2.01
CA THR A 869 -6.64 24.08 3.13
C THR A 869 -5.49 25.07 3.24
N LEU A 870 -4.84 25.45 2.13
CA LEU A 870 -3.81 26.49 2.12
C LEU A 870 -4.38 27.87 2.49
N TRP A 871 -5.61 28.18 2.03
CA TRP A 871 -6.29 29.43 2.32
C TRP A 871 -6.57 29.62 3.82
N LEU A 872 -6.93 28.54 4.51
CA LEU A 872 -7.08 28.51 5.97
C LEU A 872 -5.70 28.52 6.66
N ALA A 873 -4.78 27.64 6.27
CA ALA A 873 -3.48 27.45 6.94
C ALA A 873 -2.52 28.66 6.87
N TYR A 874 -2.75 29.61 5.96
CA TYR A 874 -1.98 30.86 5.87
C TYR A 874 -2.78 32.12 6.29
N ASP A 875 -3.95 31.97 6.91
CA ASP A 875 -4.84 33.08 7.31
C ASP A 875 -5.20 34.03 6.15
N MET A 876 -5.52 33.48 4.97
CA MET A 876 -5.86 34.30 3.80
C MET A 876 -7.16 35.09 4.00
N TYR A 877 -8.09 34.64 4.87
CA TYR A 877 -9.29 35.41 5.20
C TYR A 877 -8.99 36.68 6.02
N PRO A 878 -8.26 36.66 7.15
CA PRO A 878 -7.80 37.89 7.83
C PRO A 878 -6.98 38.83 6.93
N ARG A 879 -6.09 38.28 6.08
CA ARG A 879 -5.32 39.09 5.12
C ARG A 879 -6.22 39.78 4.11
N LEU A 880 -7.14 39.03 3.46
CA LEU A 880 -8.08 39.58 2.49
C LEU A 880 -9.04 40.61 3.12
N TRP A 881 -9.49 40.38 4.37
CA TRP A 881 -10.30 41.36 5.11
C TRP A 881 -9.56 42.70 5.31
N THR A 882 -8.28 42.61 5.68
CA THR A 882 -7.41 43.79 5.91
C THR A 882 -7.08 44.51 4.60
N ALA A 883 -6.79 43.76 3.54
CA ALA A 883 -6.57 44.29 2.19
C ALA A 883 -7.83 44.97 1.63
N ALA A 884 -9.01 44.34 1.78
CA ALA A 884 -10.30 44.88 1.36
C ALA A 884 -10.59 46.23 2.03
N GLY A 885 -10.41 46.34 3.36
CA GLY A 885 -10.56 47.62 4.08
C GLY A 885 -9.54 48.68 3.63
N SER A 886 -8.29 48.27 3.40
CA SER A 886 -7.22 49.17 2.95
C SER A 886 -7.46 49.71 1.53
N ILE A 887 -7.99 48.89 0.63
CA ILE A 887 -8.37 49.28 -0.73
C ILE A 887 -9.63 50.15 -0.71
N MET A 888 -10.66 49.77 0.07
CA MET A 888 -11.87 50.56 0.26
C MET A 888 -11.53 51.99 0.74
N PHE A 889 -10.67 52.13 1.74
CA PHE A 889 -10.22 53.42 2.24
C PHE A 889 -9.51 54.24 1.16
N LYS A 890 -8.60 53.64 0.38
CA LYS A 890 -7.90 54.33 -0.73
C LYS A 890 -8.82 54.77 -1.87
N VAL A 891 -9.87 54.00 -2.16
CA VAL A 891 -10.79 54.27 -3.29
C VAL A 891 -11.94 55.20 -2.92
N THR A 892 -12.39 55.19 -1.66
CA THR A 892 -13.64 55.86 -1.23
C THR A 892 -13.46 56.87 -0.09
N GLY A 893 -12.29 56.90 0.57
CA GLY A 893 -12.06 57.65 1.81
C GLY A 893 -12.77 57.08 3.05
N LEU A 894 -13.60 56.04 2.90
CA LEU A 894 -14.37 55.44 4.00
C LEU A 894 -13.46 54.56 4.87
N GLY A 895 -13.34 54.92 6.15
CA GLY A 895 -12.57 54.17 7.15
C GLY A 895 -13.30 52.93 7.68
N SER A 896 -12.64 52.23 8.61
CA SER A 896 -13.14 50.98 9.24
C SER A 896 -14.45 51.10 10.02
N GLY A 897 -14.94 52.32 10.29
CA GLY A 897 -16.28 52.53 10.86
C GLY A 897 -17.44 52.11 9.93
N TYR A 898 -17.19 51.93 8.64
CA TYR A 898 -18.20 51.51 7.66
C TYR A 898 -18.23 49.98 7.47
N GLU A 899 -18.42 49.24 8.58
CA GLU A 899 -18.31 47.77 8.65
C GLU A 899 -19.11 47.03 7.57
N ILE A 900 -20.34 47.48 7.29
CA ILE A 900 -21.23 46.86 6.29
C ILE A 900 -20.65 47.01 4.88
N ILE A 901 -20.04 48.16 4.55
CA ILE A 901 -19.45 48.42 3.23
C ILE A 901 -18.18 47.60 3.06
N GLN A 902 -17.32 47.53 4.09
CA GLN A 902 -16.16 46.64 4.10
C GLN A 902 -16.57 45.16 3.99
N SER A 903 -17.68 44.77 4.62
CA SER A 903 -18.23 43.41 4.57
C SER A 903 -18.67 42.99 3.17
N ILE A 904 -19.39 43.87 2.46
CA ILE A 904 -19.78 43.65 1.06
C ILE A 904 -18.53 43.61 0.18
N PHE A 905 -17.64 44.61 0.28
CA PHE A 905 -16.45 44.68 -0.56
C PHE A 905 -15.51 43.47 -0.37
N PHE A 906 -15.37 42.97 0.87
CA PHE A 906 -14.66 41.74 1.19
C PHE A 906 -15.30 40.49 0.56
N TYR A 907 -16.62 40.33 0.70
CA TYR A 907 -17.35 39.20 0.12
C TYR A 907 -17.28 39.19 -1.41
N GLU A 908 -17.52 40.33 -2.07
CA GLU A 908 -17.47 40.48 -3.52
C GLU A 908 -16.04 40.20 -4.05
N THR A 909 -15.01 40.70 -3.37
CA THR A 909 -13.60 40.41 -3.72
C THR A 909 -13.28 38.91 -3.55
N ARG A 910 -13.75 38.26 -2.48
CA ARG A 910 -13.64 36.79 -2.31
C ARG A 910 -14.36 36.06 -3.45
N SER A 911 -15.57 36.49 -3.81
CA SER A 911 -16.41 35.87 -4.84
C SER A 911 -15.72 35.92 -6.20
N LEU A 912 -15.23 37.10 -6.59
CA LEU A 912 -14.50 37.30 -7.84
C LEU A 912 -13.19 36.48 -7.89
N ILE A 913 -12.41 36.44 -6.81
CA ILE A 913 -11.21 35.60 -6.73
C ILE A 913 -11.57 34.11 -6.90
N SER A 914 -12.66 33.65 -6.27
CA SER A 914 -13.14 32.27 -6.42
C SER A 914 -13.59 31.96 -7.86
N ALA A 915 -14.31 32.90 -8.50
CA ALA A 915 -14.72 32.78 -9.90
C ALA A 915 -13.52 32.71 -10.85
N VAL A 916 -12.47 33.51 -10.62
CA VAL A 916 -11.20 33.45 -11.38
C VAL A 916 -10.48 32.12 -11.17
N PHE A 917 -10.44 31.55 -9.95
CA PHE A 917 -9.89 30.21 -9.72
C PHE A 917 -10.72 29.08 -10.38
N LYS A 918 -12.03 29.28 -10.58
CA LYS A 918 -12.94 28.32 -11.22
C LYS A 918 -12.87 28.37 -12.75
N LEU A 919 -12.60 29.55 -13.32
CA LEU A 919 -12.62 29.80 -14.77
C LEU A 919 -11.77 28.82 -15.62
N PRO A 920 -10.53 28.43 -15.25
CA PRO A 920 -9.77 27.43 -16.01
C PRO A 920 -10.43 26.05 -16.05
N PHE A 921 -11.12 25.65 -14.97
CA PHE A 921 -11.84 24.38 -14.90
C PHE A 921 -13.13 24.43 -15.73
N ASP A 922 -13.87 25.55 -15.70
CA ASP A 922 -15.07 25.74 -16.54
C ASP A 922 -14.72 25.76 -18.04
N LEU A 923 -13.60 26.39 -18.41
CA LEU A 923 -13.04 26.37 -19.76
C LEU A 923 -12.67 24.95 -20.19
N TYR A 924 -11.96 24.18 -19.35
CA TYR A 924 -11.57 22.80 -19.67
C TYR A 924 -12.79 21.87 -19.78
N SER A 925 -13.76 22.00 -18.86
CA SER A 925 -15.01 21.24 -18.93
C SER A 925 -15.73 21.52 -20.25
N THR A 926 -15.91 22.78 -20.61
CA THR A 926 -16.66 23.19 -21.81
C THR A 926 -15.92 22.83 -23.10
N PHE A 927 -14.68 23.29 -23.26
CA PHE A 927 -13.96 23.27 -24.53
C PHE A 927 -13.03 22.07 -24.73
N VAL A 928 -12.85 21.21 -23.71
CA VAL A 928 -12.07 19.95 -23.84
C VAL A 928 -12.90 18.72 -23.54
N ILE A 929 -13.79 18.74 -22.52
CA ILE A 929 -14.62 17.57 -22.19
C ILE A 929 -15.91 17.56 -23.02
N GLU A 930 -16.76 18.58 -22.90
CA GLU A 930 -18.02 18.62 -23.67
C GLU A 930 -17.77 18.73 -25.18
N GLU A 931 -16.69 19.38 -25.62
CA GLU A 931 -16.27 19.41 -27.03
C GLU A 931 -15.87 18.00 -27.54
N ARG A 932 -15.01 17.28 -26.82
CA ARG A 932 -14.54 15.92 -27.17
C ARG A 932 -15.69 14.92 -27.35
N HIS A 933 -16.74 15.05 -26.54
CA HIS A 933 -17.93 14.19 -26.60
C HIS A 933 -19.06 14.77 -27.46
N GLY A 934 -18.80 15.89 -28.16
CA GLY A 934 -19.71 16.49 -29.14
C GLY A 934 -20.85 17.33 -28.58
N PHE A 935 -20.90 17.54 -27.26
CA PHE A 935 -21.95 18.29 -26.57
C PHE A 935 -21.75 19.81 -26.61
N ASN A 936 -20.51 20.32 -26.61
CA ASN A 936 -20.30 21.77 -26.67
C ASN A 936 -20.84 22.36 -27.98
N LYS A 937 -21.47 23.53 -27.89
CA LYS A 937 -21.91 24.36 -29.02
C LYS A 937 -21.56 25.84 -28.84
N GLN A 938 -20.96 26.21 -27.71
CA GLN A 938 -20.58 27.59 -27.41
C GLN A 938 -19.29 27.97 -28.14
N THR A 939 -19.21 29.22 -28.58
CA THR A 939 -17.93 29.85 -28.94
C THR A 939 -17.29 30.45 -27.70
N LEU A 940 -15.96 30.60 -27.69
CA LEU A 940 -15.24 31.26 -26.59
C LEU A 940 -15.73 32.71 -26.35
N LYS A 941 -16.13 33.43 -27.41
CA LYS A 941 -16.76 34.75 -27.31
C LYS A 941 -18.08 34.71 -26.55
N LEU A 942 -18.93 33.72 -26.83
CA LEU A 942 -20.21 33.54 -26.14
C LEU A 942 -19.98 33.19 -24.66
N PHE A 943 -19.14 32.18 -24.40
CA PHE A 943 -18.79 31.75 -23.04
C PHE A 943 -18.27 32.89 -22.17
N ILE A 944 -17.29 33.67 -22.67
CA ILE A 944 -16.75 34.83 -21.92
C ILE A 944 -17.81 35.92 -21.76
N SER A 945 -18.62 36.20 -22.79
CA SER A 945 -19.70 37.19 -22.68
C SER A 945 -20.75 36.80 -21.63
N ASP A 946 -21.09 35.53 -21.51
CA ASP A 946 -22.06 35.07 -20.53
C ASP A 946 -21.45 34.96 -19.12
N TRP A 947 -20.17 34.62 -18.99
CA TRP A 947 -19.44 34.72 -17.71
C TRP A 947 -19.43 36.16 -17.19
N ILE A 948 -19.09 37.15 -18.04
CA ILE A 948 -19.12 38.58 -17.68
C ILE A 948 -20.55 39.01 -17.27
N LYS A 949 -21.58 38.64 -18.04
CA LYS A 949 -22.98 38.91 -17.66
C LYS A 949 -23.34 38.29 -16.30
N GLN A 950 -22.92 37.05 -16.04
CA GLN A 950 -23.15 36.38 -14.76
C GLN A 950 -22.51 37.16 -13.62
N GLN A 951 -21.24 37.56 -13.72
CA GLN A 951 -20.58 38.34 -12.67
C GLN A 951 -21.27 39.69 -12.42
N ILE A 952 -21.71 40.39 -13.48
CA ILE A 952 -22.45 41.66 -13.34
C ILE A 952 -23.81 41.43 -12.65
N ILE A 953 -24.58 40.43 -13.10
CA ILE A 953 -25.91 40.13 -12.54
C ILE A 953 -25.79 39.65 -11.08
N GLN A 954 -24.75 38.88 -10.75
CA GLN A 954 -24.45 38.49 -9.38
C GLN A 954 -24.19 39.71 -8.49
N GLY A 955 -23.19 40.54 -8.78
CA GLY A 955 -22.89 41.72 -7.96
C GLY A 955 -24.06 42.69 -7.81
N VAL A 956 -24.84 42.91 -8.88
CA VAL A 956 -26.04 43.77 -8.85
C VAL A 956 -27.16 43.23 -7.94
N LEU A 957 -27.24 41.92 -7.71
CA LEU A 957 -28.23 41.29 -6.83
C LEU A 957 -27.67 41.01 -5.42
N GLU A 958 -26.42 40.55 -5.33
CA GLU A 958 -25.74 40.15 -4.10
C GLU A 958 -25.37 41.36 -3.25
N MET A 959 -24.83 42.46 -3.80
CA MET A 959 -24.50 43.67 -3.03
C MET A 959 -25.69 44.25 -2.23
N PRO A 960 -26.87 44.54 -2.83
CA PRO A 960 -28.02 45.06 -2.07
C PRO A 960 -28.64 44.00 -1.13
N PHE A 961 -28.61 42.72 -1.52
CA PHE A 961 -29.06 41.64 -0.64
C PHE A 961 -28.21 41.55 0.63
N TYR A 962 -26.88 41.57 0.51
CA TYR A 962 -25.96 41.53 1.64
C TYR A 962 -26.00 42.83 2.46
N ALA A 963 -26.18 43.99 1.84
CA ALA A 963 -26.43 45.24 2.55
C ALA A 963 -27.66 45.13 3.47
N ALA A 964 -28.78 44.61 2.94
CA ALA A 964 -29.99 44.38 3.72
C ALA A 964 -29.79 43.30 4.79
N PHE A 965 -29.14 42.18 4.47
CA PHE A 965 -28.81 41.08 5.39
C PHE A 965 -28.04 41.60 6.63
N PHE A 966 -26.92 42.30 6.43
CA PHE A 966 -26.12 42.81 7.56
C PHE A 966 -26.85 43.95 8.30
N LYS A 967 -27.65 44.76 7.60
CA LYS A 967 -28.45 45.81 8.24
C LYS A 967 -29.57 45.22 9.12
N ILE A 968 -30.20 44.12 8.71
CA ILE A 968 -31.17 43.39 9.54
C ILE A 968 -30.51 42.85 10.80
N VAL A 969 -29.37 42.14 10.68
CA VAL A 969 -28.69 41.56 11.86
C VAL A 969 -28.23 42.65 12.84
N SER A 970 -27.66 43.76 12.34
CA SER A 970 -27.22 44.88 13.20
C SER A 970 -28.35 45.63 13.89
N ILE A 971 -29.56 45.71 13.30
CA ILE A 971 -30.74 46.31 13.95
C ILE A 971 -31.39 45.36 14.96
N THR A 972 -31.52 44.08 14.61
CA THR A 972 -32.36 43.12 15.36
C THR A 972 -31.62 42.39 16.49
N GLY A 973 -30.28 42.45 16.51
CA GLY A 973 -29.45 41.95 17.61
C GLY A 973 -29.73 40.48 17.92
N LYS A 974 -30.09 40.15 19.17
CA LYS A 974 -30.37 38.77 19.60
C LYS A 974 -31.53 38.10 18.86
N ASN A 975 -32.45 38.88 18.29
CA ASN A 975 -33.67 38.36 17.65
C ASN A 975 -33.51 38.12 16.14
N PHE A 976 -32.30 38.29 15.59
CA PHE A 976 -32.07 38.33 14.14
C PHE A 976 -32.58 37.12 13.36
N LEU A 977 -32.57 35.93 13.96
CA LEU A 977 -32.90 34.65 13.32
C LEU A 977 -34.21 34.73 12.51
N VAL A 978 -35.31 35.16 13.13
CA VAL A 978 -36.64 35.16 12.49
C VAL A 978 -36.76 36.24 11.42
N TYR A 979 -36.23 37.44 11.66
CA TYR A 979 -36.26 38.54 10.69
C TYR A 979 -35.39 38.26 9.47
N LEU A 980 -34.20 37.67 9.69
CA LEU A 980 -33.27 37.28 8.63
C LEU A 980 -33.83 36.12 7.81
N TRP A 981 -34.40 35.11 8.47
CA TRP A 981 -35.10 34.03 7.80
C TRP A 981 -36.27 34.53 6.95
N LEU A 982 -37.11 35.42 7.49
CA LEU A 982 -38.24 35.99 6.75
C LEU A 982 -37.78 36.82 5.54
N PHE A 983 -36.74 37.64 5.70
CA PHE A 983 -36.14 38.40 4.60
C PHE A 983 -35.63 37.47 3.48
N VAL A 984 -34.88 36.44 3.83
CA VAL A 984 -34.34 35.46 2.86
C VAL A 984 -35.48 34.64 2.23
N ALA A 985 -36.52 34.30 2.98
CA ALA A 985 -37.70 33.60 2.46
C ALA A 985 -38.46 34.45 1.43
N VAL A 986 -38.70 35.74 1.72
CA VAL A 986 -39.34 36.68 0.80
C VAL A 986 -38.45 36.89 -0.44
N PHE A 987 -37.15 37.10 -0.27
CA PHE A 987 -36.21 37.23 -1.38
C PHE A 987 -36.19 35.98 -2.27
N GLN A 988 -36.14 34.78 -1.68
CA GLN A 988 -36.17 33.51 -2.41
C GLN A 988 -37.47 33.34 -3.21
N LEU A 989 -38.63 33.65 -2.63
CA LEU A 989 -39.92 33.59 -3.33
C LEU A 989 -40.00 34.59 -4.49
N VAL A 990 -39.50 35.81 -4.30
CA VAL A 990 -39.36 36.81 -5.38
C VAL A 990 -38.43 36.30 -6.47
N MET A 991 -37.28 35.74 -6.13
CA MET A 991 -36.30 35.24 -7.09
C MET A 991 -36.80 34.03 -7.90
N ILE A 992 -37.60 33.13 -7.32
CA ILE A 992 -38.25 32.04 -8.06
C ILE A 992 -39.21 32.58 -9.15
N ALA A 993 -39.85 33.73 -8.91
CA ALA A 993 -40.67 34.39 -9.93
C ALA A 993 -39.80 35.16 -10.95
N PHE A 994 -38.85 35.96 -10.45
CA PHE A 994 -38.07 36.95 -11.20
C PHE A 994 -37.01 36.33 -12.13
N TYR A 995 -36.28 35.31 -11.66
CA TYR A 995 -35.20 34.68 -12.41
C TYR A 995 -35.63 34.17 -13.80
N PRO A 996 -36.70 33.36 -13.95
CA PRO A 996 -37.12 32.88 -15.26
C PRO A 996 -37.86 33.94 -16.10
N THR A 997 -38.29 35.08 -15.53
CA THR A 997 -38.95 36.16 -16.29
C THR A 997 -38.00 37.23 -16.79
N VAL A 998 -36.92 37.52 -16.04
CA VAL A 998 -36.01 38.64 -16.30
C VAL A 998 -34.57 38.19 -16.53
N ILE A 999 -34.07 37.24 -15.74
CA ILE A 999 -32.64 36.84 -15.81
C ILE A 999 -32.38 35.86 -16.96
N MET A 1000 -33.16 34.79 -17.10
CA MET A 1000 -32.94 33.80 -18.17
C MET A 1000 -33.00 34.39 -19.60
N PRO A 1001 -33.91 35.34 -19.93
CA PRO A 1001 -33.93 36.00 -21.24
C PRO A 1001 -32.68 36.83 -21.60
N LEU A 1002 -31.81 37.18 -20.63
CA LEU A 1002 -30.52 37.87 -20.90
C LEU A 1002 -29.46 36.94 -21.51
N PHE A 1003 -29.68 35.62 -21.42
CA PHE A 1003 -28.79 34.57 -21.91
C PHE A 1003 -29.38 33.82 -23.11
N ASN A 1004 -30.69 33.55 -23.07
CA ASN A 1004 -31.37 32.63 -23.97
C ASN A 1004 -32.58 33.30 -24.64
N THR A 1005 -32.82 32.95 -25.89
CA THR A 1005 -33.98 33.41 -26.67
C THR A 1005 -35.18 32.51 -26.36
N PHE A 1006 -36.34 33.11 -26.07
CA PHE A 1006 -37.59 32.39 -25.82
C PHE A 1006 -38.59 32.74 -26.93
N THR A 1007 -38.89 31.78 -27.81
CA THR A 1007 -39.87 31.94 -28.89
C THR A 1007 -41.16 31.18 -28.54
N PRO A 1008 -42.35 31.67 -28.90
CA PRO A 1008 -43.58 30.88 -28.76
C PRO A 1008 -43.47 29.57 -29.56
N LEU A 1009 -44.02 28.47 -29.04
CA LEU A 1009 -44.07 27.21 -29.81
C LEU A 1009 -44.97 27.44 -31.06
N PRO A 1010 -44.49 27.10 -32.28
CA PRO A 1010 -45.29 27.24 -33.51
C PRO A 1010 -46.61 26.47 -33.45
N GLU A 1011 -47.59 26.91 -34.23
CA GLU A 1011 -48.84 26.16 -34.43
C GLU A 1011 -48.56 24.82 -35.12
N GLY A 1012 -49.19 23.75 -34.64
CA GLY A 1012 -48.98 22.40 -35.17
C GLY A 1012 -49.46 21.29 -34.23
N GLU A 1013 -49.21 20.05 -34.63
CA GLU A 1013 -49.68 18.84 -33.93
C GLU A 1013 -49.20 18.79 -32.47
N LEU A 1014 -47.90 19.03 -32.23
CA LEU A 1014 -47.30 19.04 -30.89
C LEU A 1014 -47.98 20.07 -29.97
N ARG A 1015 -48.18 21.29 -30.47
CA ARG A 1015 -48.83 22.34 -29.67
C ARG A 1015 -50.27 21.96 -29.32
N THR A 1016 -51.02 21.44 -30.30
CA THR A 1016 -52.40 20.96 -30.11
C THR A 1016 -52.46 19.84 -29.07
N LYS A 1017 -51.55 18.86 -29.13
CA LYS A 1017 -51.46 17.76 -28.14
C LYS A 1017 -51.08 18.26 -26.74
N ILE A 1018 -50.16 19.23 -26.62
CA ILE A 1018 -49.78 19.83 -25.33
C ILE A 1018 -50.95 20.63 -24.72
N GLU A 1019 -51.64 21.44 -25.51
CA GLU A 1019 -52.78 22.23 -25.04
C GLU A 1019 -53.95 21.32 -24.61
N ALA A 1020 -54.21 20.24 -25.36
CA ALA A 1020 -55.19 19.21 -24.98
C ALA A 1020 -54.80 18.46 -23.69
N LEU A 1021 -53.51 18.12 -23.52
CA LEU A 1021 -53.00 17.48 -22.30
C LEU A 1021 -53.14 18.41 -21.08
N ALA A 1022 -52.75 19.68 -21.21
CA ALA A 1022 -52.89 20.69 -20.17
C ALA A 1022 -54.37 20.90 -19.78
N ALA A 1023 -55.27 20.96 -20.76
CA ALA A 1023 -56.71 21.06 -20.52
C ALA A 1023 -57.27 19.81 -19.80
N ARG A 1024 -56.86 18.60 -20.21
CA ARG A 1024 -57.28 17.32 -19.59
C ARG A 1024 -56.99 17.27 -18.09
N ILE A 1025 -55.84 17.79 -17.66
CA ILE A 1025 -55.43 17.83 -16.24
C ILE A 1025 -55.71 19.17 -15.55
N LYS A 1026 -56.40 20.11 -16.22
CA LYS A 1026 -56.72 21.47 -15.72
C LYS A 1026 -55.48 22.30 -15.33
N PHE A 1027 -54.34 22.05 -15.96
CA PHE A 1027 -53.13 22.87 -15.78
C PHE A 1027 -53.35 24.25 -16.43
N PRO A 1028 -53.11 25.36 -15.71
CA PRO A 1028 -53.44 26.71 -16.19
C PRO A 1028 -52.36 27.25 -17.15
N LEU A 1029 -52.20 26.59 -18.30
CA LEU A 1029 -51.22 26.95 -19.34
C LEU A 1029 -51.51 28.35 -19.88
N THR A 1030 -50.65 29.30 -19.55
CA THR A 1030 -50.76 30.70 -19.99
C THR A 1030 -49.88 31.00 -21.21
N LYS A 1031 -48.71 30.36 -21.31
CA LYS A 1031 -47.74 30.51 -22.42
C LYS A 1031 -46.95 29.22 -22.64
N LEU A 1032 -46.60 28.92 -23.88
CA LEU A 1032 -45.81 27.75 -24.28
C LEU A 1032 -44.63 28.22 -25.15
N PHE A 1033 -43.40 27.96 -24.71
CA PHE A 1033 -42.18 28.48 -25.31
C PHE A 1033 -41.20 27.38 -25.71
N VAL A 1034 -40.41 27.66 -26.75
CA VAL A 1034 -39.13 26.99 -27.04
C VAL A 1034 -37.99 27.88 -26.59
N VAL A 1035 -36.91 27.29 -26.07
CA VAL A 1035 -35.67 27.99 -25.70
C VAL A 1035 -34.49 27.51 -26.55
N ASP A 1036 -33.60 28.43 -26.92
CA ASP A 1036 -32.42 28.21 -27.77
C ASP A 1036 -31.27 27.44 -27.07
N GLY A 1037 -31.56 26.25 -26.51
CA GLY A 1037 -30.61 25.39 -25.81
C GLY A 1037 -29.44 24.93 -26.69
N SER A 1038 -29.69 24.67 -27.97
CA SER A 1038 -28.70 24.22 -28.98
C SER A 1038 -27.52 25.17 -29.14
N LYS A 1039 -27.72 26.47 -28.89
CA LYS A 1039 -26.70 27.54 -28.81
C LYS A 1039 -25.61 27.27 -27.77
N ARG A 1040 -25.88 26.38 -26.81
CA ARG A 1040 -25.07 26.15 -25.61
C ARG A 1040 -24.64 24.71 -25.43
N SER A 1041 -25.51 23.75 -25.72
CA SER A 1041 -25.23 22.33 -25.54
C SER A 1041 -26.12 21.48 -26.46
N GLY A 1042 -25.64 20.30 -26.82
CA GLY A 1042 -26.45 19.24 -27.43
C GLY A 1042 -27.39 18.51 -26.46
N HIS A 1043 -27.40 18.87 -25.16
CA HIS A 1043 -28.28 18.25 -24.17
C HIS A 1043 -29.74 18.71 -24.33
N SER A 1044 -30.66 17.74 -24.25
CA SER A 1044 -32.11 17.93 -24.33
C SER A 1044 -32.73 18.05 -22.93
N ASN A 1045 -33.72 18.94 -22.74
CA ASN A 1045 -34.47 19.09 -21.48
C ASN A 1045 -35.86 19.75 -21.68
N ALA A 1046 -36.72 19.70 -20.67
CA ALA A 1046 -37.98 20.46 -20.56
C ALA A 1046 -38.17 20.96 -19.12
N TYR A 1047 -39.02 21.97 -18.91
CA TYR A 1047 -39.49 22.36 -17.57
C TYR A 1047 -40.77 23.22 -17.63
N PHE A 1048 -41.47 23.36 -16.51
CA PHE A 1048 -42.50 24.38 -16.31
C PHE A 1048 -42.08 25.42 -15.27
N THR A 1049 -42.70 26.61 -15.31
CA THR A 1049 -42.40 27.71 -14.38
C THR A 1049 -43.57 28.68 -14.22
N GLY A 1050 -43.56 29.49 -13.15
CA GLY A 1050 -44.54 30.55 -12.87
C GLY A 1050 -45.45 30.28 -11.67
N PHE A 1051 -45.92 31.35 -11.02
CA PHE A 1051 -46.72 31.30 -9.78
C PHE A 1051 -48.23 31.28 -10.02
N PHE A 1052 -48.95 30.65 -9.10
CA PHE A 1052 -50.43 30.54 -9.11
C PHE A 1052 -50.98 30.13 -10.49
N LYS A 1053 -51.92 30.90 -11.04
CA LYS A 1053 -52.58 30.69 -12.34
C LYS A 1053 -51.72 31.05 -13.56
N ASN A 1054 -50.60 31.76 -13.38
CA ASN A 1054 -49.73 32.18 -14.48
C ASN A 1054 -48.61 31.15 -14.67
N LYS A 1055 -48.94 30.02 -15.31
CA LYS A 1055 -47.97 28.94 -15.63
C LYS A 1055 -47.52 29.00 -17.07
N ARG A 1056 -46.26 28.66 -17.32
CA ARG A 1056 -45.72 28.46 -18.67
C ARG A 1056 -44.85 27.22 -18.74
N ILE A 1057 -44.89 26.56 -19.89
CA ILE A 1057 -44.03 25.42 -20.23
C ILE A 1057 -42.91 25.94 -21.14
N VAL A 1058 -41.69 25.41 -20.94
CA VAL A 1058 -40.53 25.70 -21.77
C VAL A 1058 -39.89 24.39 -22.23
N LEU A 1059 -39.76 24.23 -23.54
CA LEU A 1059 -39.11 23.11 -24.20
C LEU A 1059 -37.76 23.55 -24.76
N TYR A 1060 -36.72 22.71 -24.64
CA TYR A 1060 -35.48 22.96 -25.37
C TYR A 1060 -35.68 22.59 -26.84
N ASP A 1061 -35.15 23.41 -27.75
CA ASP A 1061 -35.00 23.07 -29.18
C ASP A 1061 -34.38 21.67 -29.38
N THR A 1062 -33.29 21.37 -28.65
CA THR A 1062 -32.62 20.06 -28.65
C THR A 1062 -33.48 18.90 -28.15
N LEU A 1063 -34.60 19.14 -27.47
CA LEU A 1063 -35.57 18.08 -27.15
C LEU A 1063 -36.46 17.79 -28.36
N LEU A 1064 -36.91 18.83 -29.06
CA LEU A 1064 -37.74 18.74 -30.26
C LEU A 1064 -36.98 18.11 -31.44
N ASP A 1065 -35.69 18.43 -31.58
CA ASP A 1065 -34.80 17.81 -32.59
C ASP A 1065 -34.57 16.30 -32.37
N HIS A 1066 -34.82 15.82 -31.15
CA HIS A 1066 -34.44 14.47 -30.71
C HIS A 1066 -35.62 13.56 -30.38
N SER A 1067 -36.78 14.11 -30.03
CA SER A 1067 -37.95 13.35 -29.57
C SER A 1067 -39.12 13.47 -30.55
N THR A 1068 -39.97 12.44 -30.59
CA THR A 1068 -41.23 12.52 -31.34
C THR A 1068 -42.24 13.40 -30.60
N THR A 1069 -43.33 13.77 -31.29
CA THR A 1069 -44.45 14.49 -30.69
C THR A 1069 -44.96 13.80 -29.41
N ASP A 1070 -45.12 12.49 -29.44
CA ASP A 1070 -45.70 11.72 -28.34
C ASP A 1070 -44.70 11.41 -27.22
N GLU A 1071 -43.41 11.19 -27.53
CA GLU A 1071 -42.34 11.16 -26.52
C GLU A 1071 -42.24 12.51 -25.78
N THR A 1072 -42.37 13.63 -26.50
CA THR A 1072 -42.36 14.98 -25.88
C THR A 1072 -43.59 15.21 -25.01
N CYS A 1073 -44.76 14.71 -25.42
CA CYS A 1073 -45.97 14.74 -24.59
C CYS A 1073 -45.85 13.84 -23.34
N ALA A 1074 -45.18 12.69 -23.44
CA ALA A 1074 -44.91 11.81 -22.31
C ALA A 1074 -43.95 12.43 -21.29
N VAL A 1075 -42.87 13.07 -21.74
CA VAL A 1075 -41.96 13.85 -20.88
C VAL A 1075 -42.72 15.02 -20.22
N LEU A 1076 -43.61 15.70 -20.95
CA LEU A 1076 -44.45 16.74 -20.35
C LEU A 1076 -45.48 16.19 -19.35
N ALA A 1077 -46.01 14.98 -19.56
CA ALA A 1077 -46.88 14.33 -18.57
C ALA A 1077 -46.12 14.05 -17.25
N HIS A 1078 -44.84 13.69 -17.31
CA HIS A 1078 -43.96 13.59 -16.13
C HIS A 1078 -43.76 14.96 -15.46
N GLU A 1079 -43.35 15.99 -16.21
CA GLU A 1079 -43.19 17.36 -15.70
C GLU A 1079 -44.45 17.88 -15.01
N LEU A 1080 -45.62 17.62 -15.60
CA LEU A 1080 -46.91 18.03 -15.04
C LEU A 1080 -47.32 17.21 -13.80
N GLY A 1081 -46.80 16.00 -13.63
CA GLY A 1081 -46.92 15.22 -12.39
C GLY A 1081 -46.21 15.87 -11.20
N HIS A 1082 -45.09 16.56 -11.43
CA HIS A 1082 -44.42 17.36 -10.38
C HIS A 1082 -45.23 18.59 -9.95
N TRP A 1083 -46.09 19.11 -10.84
CA TRP A 1083 -47.06 20.15 -10.48
C TRP A 1083 -48.24 19.57 -9.69
N ASP A 1084 -48.85 18.49 -10.18
CA ASP A 1084 -50.04 17.85 -9.58
C ASP A 1084 -49.77 17.39 -8.13
N TYR A 1085 -48.70 16.64 -7.91
CA TYR A 1085 -48.26 16.24 -6.57
C TYR A 1085 -47.63 17.38 -5.74
N ASN A 1086 -47.63 18.63 -6.23
CA ASN A 1086 -47.12 19.81 -5.54
C ASN A 1086 -45.66 19.68 -5.07
N HIS A 1087 -44.79 19.06 -5.87
CA HIS A 1087 -43.37 18.86 -5.53
C HIS A 1087 -42.61 20.19 -5.39
N MET A 1088 -42.92 21.20 -6.21
CA MET A 1088 -42.33 22.54 -6.09
C MET A 1088 -42.65 23.20 -4.73
N PRO A 1089 -43.93 23.37 -4.30
CA PRO A 1089 -44.25 23.86 -2.95
C PRO A 1089 -43.56 23.08 -1.82
N LYS A 1090 -43.51 21.75 -1.91
CA LYS A 1090 -42.83 20.90 -0.91
C LYS A 1090 -41.32 21.16 -0.85
N ASN A 1091 -40.66 21.29 -2.00
CA ASN A 1091 -39.23 21.64 -2.08
C ASN A 1091 -38.95 23.06 -1.56
N ILE A 1092 -39.85 24.02 -1.78
CA ILE A 1092 -39.75 25.37 -1.20
C ILE A 1092 -39.86 25.29 0.33
N ALA A 1093 -40.86 24.58 0.86
CA ALA A 1093 -41.04 24.41 2.31
C ALA A 1093 -39.83 23.71 2.97
N TYR A 1094 -39.27 22.68 2.33
CA TYR A 1094 -38.03 22.03 2.77
C TYR A 1094 -36.85 23.03 2.78
N GLY A 1095 -36.61 23.74 1.68
CA GLY A 1095 -35.50 24.70 1.58
C GLY A 1095 -35.59 25.85 2.59
N LEU A 1096 -36.80 26.39 2.83
CA LEU A 1096 -37.02 27.39 3.87
C LEU A 1096 -36.79 26.82 5.29
N SER A 1097 -37.10 25.55 5.52
CA SER A 1097 -36.83 24.87 6.80
C SER A 1097 -35.33 24.61 7.00
N GLU A 1098 -34.60 24.24 5.95
CA GLU A 1098 -33.14 24.09 5.97
C GLU A 1098 -32.45 25.44 6.24
N ILE A 1099 -32.90 26.53 5.60
CA ILE A 1099 -32.40 27.89 5.86
C ILE A 1099 -32.68 28.33 7.31
N TYR A 1100 -33.85 28.02 7.86
CA TYR A 1100 -34.16 28.28 9.28
C TYR A 1100 -33.18 27.53 10.20
N PHE A 1101 -32.93 26.25 9.91
CA PHE A 1101 -32.00 25.41 10.68
C PHE A 1101 -30.55 25.91 10.59
N VAL A 1102 -30.11 26.32 9.40
CA VAL A 1102 -28.81 26.97 9.17
C VAL A 1102 -28.67 28.25 10.01
N PHE A 1103 -29.66 29.15 10.01
CA PHE A 1103 -29.61 30.36 10.84
C PHE A 1103 -29.74 30.06 12.35
N TYR A 1104 -30.49 29.02 12.73
CA TYR A 1104 -30.53 28.54 14.12
C TYR A 1104 -29.16 28.06 14.60
N LEU A 1105 -28.46 27.22 13.83
CA LEU A 1105 -27.11 26.78 14.15
C LEU A 1105 -26.12 27.96 14.18
N PHE A 1106 -26.16 28.83 13.17
CA PHE A 1106 -25.32 30.04 13.12
C PHE A 1106 -25.54 30.94 14.33
N SER A 1107 -26.78 31.08 14.84
CA SER A 1107 -27.07 31.87 16.05
C SER A 1107 -26.35 31.39 17.32
N LYS A 1108 -25.92 30.12 17.37
CA LYS A 1108 -25.12 29.56 18.48
C LYS A 1108 -23.63 29.91 18.37
N VAL A 1109 -23.14 30.21 17.17
CA VAL A 1109 -21.72 30.38 16.86
C VAL A 1109 -21.34 31.86 16.63
N ILE A 1110 -22.24 32.67 16.10
CA ILE A 1110 -22.03 34.08 15.72
C ILE A 1110 -21.39 34.95 16.83
N ASN A 1111 -21.66 34.68 18.11
CA ASN A 1111 -21.14 35.42 19.27
C ASN A 1111 -19.91 34.77 19.94
N ASN A 1112 -19.42 33.63 19.47
CA ASN A 1112 -18.33 32.89 20.09
C ASN A 1112 -16.96 33.45 19.64
N LYS A 1113 -16.31 34.27 20.48
CA LYS A 1113 -15.01 34.87 20.16
C LYS A 1113 -13.90 33.84 19.84
N GLY A 1114 -13.89 32.70 20.54
CA GLY A 1114 -12.90 31.64 20.32
C GLY A 1114 -12.99 31.02 18.92
N PHE A 1115 -14.19 31.00 18.32
CA PHE A 1115 -14.39 30.56 16.94
C PHE A 1115 -13.67 31.48 15.94
N TYR A 1116 -13.85 32.80 16.03
CA TYR A 1116 -13.17 33.77 15.16
C TYR A 1116 -11.64 33.76 15.35
N GLN A 1117 -11.18 33.70 16.61
CA GLN A 1117 -9.76 33.62 16.96
C GLN A 1117 -9.09 32.38 16.37
N SER A 1118 -9.81 31.26 16.28
CA SER A 1118 -9.33 30.00 15.68
C SER A 1118 -9.08 30.09 14.15
N PHE A 1119 -9.48 31.18 13.50
CA PHE A 1119 -9.25 31.50 12.09
C PHE A 1119 -8.53 32.86 11.92
N GLY A 1120 -7.69 33.24 12.89
CA GLY A 1120 -6.85 34.44 12.86
C GLY A 1120 -7.57 35.77 13.10
N PHE A 1121 -8.89 35.78 13.26
CA PHE A 1121 -9.68 36.99 13.48
C PHE A 1121 -9.72 37.40 14.96
N ASN A 1122 -8.57 37.86 15.47
CA ASN A 1122 -8.40 38.19 16.89
C ASN A 1122 -9.23 39.39 17.39
N ASN A 1123 -9.39 40.42 16.54
CA ASN A 1123 -10.03 41.69 16.87
C ASN A 1123 -11.29 41.99 16.03
N VAL A 1124 -11.82 40.98 15.32
CA VAL A 1124 -12.90 41.13 14.32
C VAL A 1124 -13.92 40.01 14.55
N SER A 1125 -15.14 40.35 14.91
CA SER A 1125 -16.23 39.38 15.18
C SER A 1125 -17.46 39.70 14.33
N ASN A 1126 -17.20 39.95 13.04
CA ASN A 1126 -18.16 40.57 12.12
C ASN A 1126 -19.04 39.51 11.46
N VAL A 1127 -20.32 39.84 11.22
CA VAL A 1127 -21.35 38.87 10.83
C VAL A 1127 -20.98 38.07 9.57
N ILE A 1128 -20.44 38.74 8.54
CA ILE A 1128 -20.06 38.07 7.29
C ILE A 1128 -18.91 37.08 7.47
N VAL A 1129 -17.92 37.44 8.29
CA VAL A 1129 -16.78 36.57 8.61
C VAL A 1129 -17.27 35.34 9.37
N GLY A 1130 -18.15 35.55 10.36
CA GLY A 1130 -18.77 34.45 11.11
C GLY A 1130 -19.54 33.49 10.22
N PHE A 1131 -20.34 34.01 9.28
CA PHE A 1131 -21.13 33.20 8.35
C PHE A 1131 -20.26 32.44 7.35
N ILE A 1132 -19.20 33.08 6.83
CA ILE A 1132 -18.17 32.47 5.97
C ILE A 1132 -17.43 31.33 6.67
N LEU A 1133 -17.08 31.50 7.95
CA LEU A 1133 -16.40 30.45 8.71
C LEU A 1133 -17.38 29.34 9.11
N PHE A 1134 -18.65 29.69 9.34
CA PHE A 1134 -19.71 28.74 9.62
C PHE A 1134 -20.00 27.80 8.44
N GLU A 1135 -19.77 28.22 7.19
CA GLU A 1135 -19.82 27.37 5.99
C GLU A 1135 -19.00 26.08 6.17
N TYR A 1136 -17.75 26.19 6.66
CA TYR A 1136 -16.86 25.06 6.93
C TYR A 1136 -17.35 24.17 8.08
N LEU A 1137 -17.98 24.76 9.11
CA LEU A 1137 -18.54 24.04 10.25
C LEU A 1137 -19.84 23.31 9.88
N TYR A 1138 -20.64 23.86 8.97
CA TYR A 1138 -21.88 23.26 8.47
C TYR A 1138 -21.63 22.14 7.46
N GLY A 1139 -20.49 22.14 6.74
CA GLY A 1139 -20.17 21.17 5.69
C GLY A 1139 -20.58 19.71 5.97
N PRO A 1140 -20.16 19.10 7.09
CA PRO A 1140 -20.55 17.73 7.45
C PRO A 1140 -22.07 17.53 7.65
N VAL A 1141 -22.76 18.55 8.17
CA VAL A 1141 -24.23 18.55 8.34
C VAL A 1141 -24.93 18.69 6.98
N GLY A 1142 -24.43 19.57 6.11
CA GLY A 1142 -24.92 19.76 4.74
C GLY A 1142 -24.76 18.52 3.86
N SER A 1143 -23.70 17.72 4.07
CA SER A 1143 -23.57 16.40 3.44
C SER A 1143 -24.69 15.43 3.86
N ILE A 1144 -25.13 15.49 5.12
CA ILE A 1144 -26.21 14.63 5.64
C ILE A 1144 -27.58 15.11 5.14
N THR A 1145 -27.88 16.42 5.21
CA THR A 1145 -29.15 16.96 4.67
C THR A 1145 -29.25 16.77 3.15
N GLY A 1146 -28.11 16.83 2.44
CA GLY A 1146 -28.01 16.53 1.01
C GLY A 1146 -28.50 15.11 0.66
N VAL A 1147 -28.16 14.09 1.45
CA VAL A 1147 -28.64 12.71 1.22
C VAL A 1147 -30.15 12.61 1.43
N PHE A 1148 -30.70 13.19 2.51
CA PHE A 1148 -32.14 13.21 2.73
C PHE A 1148 -32.90 13.93 1.62
N ARG A 1149 -32.39 15.08 1.16
CA ARG A 1149 -32.94 15.82 0.01
C ARG A 1149 -32.92 14.99 -1.28
N ASN A 1150 -31.83 14.25 -1.54
CA ASN A 1150 -31.74 13.37 -2.72
C ASN A 1150 -32.75 12.21 -2.64
N ILE A 1151 -32.97 11.61 -1.46
CA ILE A 1151 -33.99 10.55 -1.26
C ILE A 1151 -35.40 11.09 -1.55
N ILE A 1152 -35.72 12.29 -1.05
CA ILE A 1152 -37.00 12.97 -1.32
C ILE A 1152 -37.15 13.25 -2.82
N SER A 1153 -36.10 13.77 -3.47
CA SER A 1153 -36.07 14.02 -4.91
C SER A 1153 -36.31 12.75 -5.74
N ARG A 1154 -35.61 11.65 -5.43
CA ARG A 1154 -35.80 10.36 -6.12
C ARG A 1154 -37.23 9.82 -5.95
N ARG A 1155 -37.86 10.02 -4.79
CA ARG A 1155 -39.28 9.66 -4.58
C ARG A 1155 -40.22 10.49 -5.45
N TYR A 1156 -39.98 11.80 -5.59
CA TYR A 1156 -40.79 12.68 -6.43
C TYR A 1156 -40.72 12.30 -7.92
N GLU A 1157 -39.56 11.87 -8.42
CA GLU A 1157 -39.40 11.35 -9.78
C GLU A 1157 -40.28 10.12 -10.04
N PHE A 1158 -40.26 9.12 -9.14
CA PHE A 1158 -41.13 7.94 -9.26
C PHE A 1158 -42.62 8.31 -9.22
N GLN A 1159 -43.01 9.31 -8.43
CA GLN A 1159 -44.39 9.79 -8.37
C GLN A 1159 -44.81 10.49 -9.67
N ALA A 1160 -43.91 11.23 -10.30
CA ALA A 1160 -44.12 11.85 -11.61
C ALA A 1160 -44.15 10.83 -12.77
N ASP A 1161 -43.29 9.81 -12.74
CA ASP A 1161 -43.34 8.68 -13.69
C ASP A 1161 -44.66 7.92 -13.58
N ALA A 1162 -45.10 7.58 -12.37
CA ALA A 1162 -46.40 6.94 -12.13
C ALA A 1162 -47.58 7.81 -12.60
N TYR A 1163 -47.49 9.13 -12.48
CA TYR A 1163 -48.51 10.06 -12.99
C TYR A 1163 -48.66 9.99 -14.51
N ALA A 1164 -47.55 10.07 -15.24
CA ALA A 1164 -47.53 9.93 -16.70
C ALA A 1164 -48.06 8.55 -17.16
N SER A 1165 -47.63 7.48 -16.49
CA SER A 1165 -48.12 6.12 -16.73
C SER A 1165 -49.62 5.94 -16.43
N ASN A 1166 -50.19 6.73 -15.53
CA ASN A 1166 -51.62 6.76 -15.25
C ASN A 1166 -52.43 7.63 -16.23
N LEU A 1167 -51.82 8.64 -16.85
CA LEU A 1167 -52.43 9.37 -17.96
C LEU A 1167 -52.47 8.58 -19.28
N GLY A 1168 -51.68 7.50 -19.39
CA GLY A 1168 -51.61 6.61 -20.55
C GLY A 1168 -50.29 6.65 -21.32
N TYR A 1169 -49.26 7.32 -20.79
CA TYR A 1169 -48.00 7.56 -21.50
C TYR A 1169 -46.87 6.59 -21.15
N ALA A 1170 -47.13 5.43 -20.53
CA ALA A 1170 -46.11 4.52 -20.00
C ALA A 1170 -45.05 4.12 -21.06
N ASP A 1171 -45.46 3.50 -22.16
CA ASP A 1171 -44.54 3.03 -23.21
C ASP A 1171 -43.77 4.19 -23.89
N THR A 1172 -44.46 5.30 -24.13
CA THR A 1172 -43.90 6.54 -24.72
C THR A 1172 -42.94 7.26 -23.77
N LEU A 1173 -43.12 7.14 -22.46
CA LEU A 1173 -42.20 7.65 -21.45
C LEU A 1173 -40.97 6.75 -21.35
N SER A 1174 -41.15 5.43 -21.30
CA SER A 1174 -40.04 4.47 -21.30
C SER A 1174 -39.12 4.66 -22.52
N THR A 1175 -39.69 4.73 -23.73
CA THR A 1175 -38.94 5.01 -24.96
C THR A 1175 -38.29 6.41 -24.95
N GLY A 1176 -39.01 7.44 -24.51
CA GLY A 1176 -38.50 8.80 -24.36
C GLY A 1176 -37.29 8.90 -23.40
N LEU A 1177 -37.39 8.28 -22.22
CA LEU A 1177 -36.32 8.24 -21.21
C LEU A 1177 -35.09 7.50 -21.74
N ILE A 1178 -35.24 6.32 -22.36
CA ILE A 1178 -34.15 5.59 -23.02
C ILE A 1178 -33.45 6.47 -24.05
N LYS A 1179 -34.22 7.15 -24.91
CA LYS A 1179 -33.72 8.00 -25.99
C LYS A 1179 -32.96 9.21 -25.45
N LEU A 1180 -33.49 9.85 -24.40
CA LEU A 1180 -32.88 10.99 -23.70
C LEU A 1180 -31.58 10.60 -22.99
N HIS A 1181 -31.59 9.51 -22.23
CA HIS A 1181 -30.41 8.99 -21.50
C HIS A 1181 -29.28 8.63 -22.46
N ARG A 1182 -29.62 8.00 -23.59
CA ARG A 1182 -28.71 7.69 -24.70
C ARG A 1182 -28.17 8.94 -25.40
N LYS A 1183 -29.02 9.93 -25.70
CA LYS A 1183 -28.61 11.20 -26.33
C LYS A 1183 -27.69 12.03 -25.44
N ASN A 1184 -27.95 12.06 -24.13
CA ASN A 1184 -27.13 12.77 -23.14
C ASN A 1184 -25.89 11.97 -22.67
N LEU A 1185 -25.60 10.80 -23.27
CA LEU A 1185 -24.52 9.86 -22.87
C LEU A 1185 -24.48 9.62 -21.36
N SER A 1186 -25.64 9.58 -20.72
CA SER A 1186 -25.76 9.49 -19.26
C SER A 1186 -25.28 8.13 -18.74
N ASN A 1187 -24.71 8.12 -17.52
CA ASN A 1187 -24.17 6.89 -16.92
C ASN A 1187 -25.28 5.82 -16.79
N MET A 1188 -24.99 4.61 -17.24
CA MET A 1188 -25.98 3.53 -17.42
C MET A 1188 -25.82 2.40 -16.40
N ASN A 1189 -24.69 2.33 -15.70
CA ASN A 1189 -24.43 1.34 -14.65
C ASN A 1189 -23.61 2.02 -13.53
N PRO A 1190 -24.19 3.00 -12.82
CA PRO A 1190 -23.50 3.65 -11.71
C PRO A 1190 -23.30 2.72 -10.49
N ASP A 1191 -22.67 3.26 -9.45
CA ASP A 1191 -22.57 2.61 -8.14
C ASP A 1191 -23.69 3.09 -7.21
N TRP A 1192 -24.35 2.19 -6.49
CA TRP A 1192 -25.52 2.51 -5.67
C TRP A 1192 -25.24 3.58 -4.61
N LEU A 1193 -24.05 3.55 -3.99
CA LEU A 1193 -23.65 4.51 -2.96
C LEU A 1193 -23.35 5.88 -3.58
N TYR A 1194 -22.72 5.91 -4.76
CA TYR A 1194 -22.55 7.12 -5.55
C TYR A 1194 -23.90 7.72 -5.97
N CYS A 1195 -24.88 6.90 -6.36
CA CYS A 1195 -26.25 7.34 -6.64
C CYS A 1195 -26.92 7.93 -5.40
N MET A 1196 -26.88 7.25 -4.25
CA MET A 1196 -27.46 7.74 -3.00
C MET A 1196 -26.93 9.14 -2.60
N TYR A 1197 -25.62 9.37 -2.77
CA TYR A 1197 -24.99 10.63 -2.37
C TYR A 1197 -25.03 11.74 -3.45
N HIS A 1198 -24.98 11.41 -4.75
CA HIS A 1198 -24.84 12.41 -5.83
C HIS A 1198 -26.05 12.54 -6.77
N LYS A 1199 -27.06 11.66 -6.73
CA LYS A 1199 -28.17 11.67 -7.72
C LYS A 1199 -29.51 12.09 -7.13
N THR A 1200 -30.08 13.14 -7.72
CA THR A 1200 -31.45 13.62 -7.49
C THR A 1200 -32.50 12.80 -8.22
N HIS A 1201 -32.12 12.11 -9.30
CA HIS A 1201 -32.98 11.24 -10.09
C HIS A 1201 -32.62 9.76 -9.85
N PRO A 1202 -33.59 8.82 -9.88
CA PRO A 1202 -33.31 7.39 -9.88
C PRO A 1202 -32.56 6.96 -11.15
N GLU A 1203 -32.03 5.75 -11.15
CA GLU A 1203 -31.35 5.16 -12.32
C GLU A 1203 -32.35 4.81 -13.43
N LEU A 1204 -31.90 4.76 -14.69
CA LEU A 1204 -32.78 4.48 -15.82
C LEU A 1204 -33.52 3.15 -15.67
N LEU A 1205 -32.83 2.10 -15.20
CA LEU A 1205 -33.45 0.79 -14.96
C LEU A 1205 -34.51 0.86 -13.86
N GLU A 1206 -34.20 1.47 -12.70
CA GLU A 1206 -35.17 1.66 -11.62
C GLU A 1206 -36.46 2.36 -12.09
N ARG A 1207 -36.33 3.36 -12.99
CA ARG A 1207 -37.49 4.07 -13.58
C ARG A 1207 -38.27 3.20 -14.56
N LEU A 1208 -37.59 2.48 -15.45
CA LEU A 1208 -38.22 1.58 -16.41
C LEU A 1208 -38.97 0.44 -15.68
N ASP A 1209 -38.36 -0.17 -14.67
CA ASP A 1209 -38.97 -1.20 -13.83
C ASP A 1209 -40.23 -0.66 -13.12
N ALA A 1210 -40.18 0.58 -12.61
CA ALA A 1210 -41.32 1.23 -11.96
C ALA A 1210 -42.44 1.66 -12.93
N ILE A 1211 -42.11 2.01 -14.18
CA ILE A 1211 -43.09 2.35 -15.24
C ILE A 1211 -43.77 1.10 -15.79
N ASN A 1212 -43.00 0.03 -16.00
CA ASN A 1212 -43.44 -1.23 -16.61
C ASN A 1212 -44.07 -2.22 -15.60
N ALA A 1213 -44.01 -1.92 -14.29
CA ALA A 1213 -44.63 -2.74 -13.26
C ALA A 1213 -46.14 -2.92 -13.50
N PRO A 1214 -46.69 -4.14 -13.36
CA PRO A 1214 -48.12 -4.38 -13.57
C PRO A 1214 -48.93 -3.57 -12.56
N LYS A 1215 -49.91 -2.81 -13.05
CA LYS A 1215 -50.73 -1.93 -12.22
C LYS A 1215 -51.50 -2.75 -11.18
N ALA A 1216 -51.08 -2.65 -9.92
CA ALA A 1216 -51.82 -3.22 -8.80
C ALA A 1216 -53.22 -2.59 -8.75
N ASP A 1217 -54.25 -3.43 -8.68
CA ASP A 1217 -55.67 -3.09 -8.84
C ASP A 1217 -56.21 -2.30 -7.62
N THR A 1218 -55.70 -1.08 -7.49
CA THR A 1218 -55.95 -0.17 -6.38
C THR A 1218 -57.25 0.57 -6.63
N LYS A 1219 -58.36 -0.05 -6.21
CA LYS A 1219 -59.59 0.66 -5.85
C LYS A 1219 -59.23 1.71 -4.79
N ILE A 1220 -59.00 2.94 -5.22
CA ILE A 1220 -58.70 4.06 -4.32
C ILE A 1220 -59.93 4.33 -3.47
N HIS A 1221 -59.94 3.81 -2.24
CA HIS A 1221 -60.78 4.37 -1.19
C HIS A 1221 -60.34 5.81 -0.97
N LYS A 1222 -61.18 6.75 -1.39
CA LYS A 1222 -61.12 8.12 -0.89
C LYS A 1222 -61.60 8.11 0.55
N THR A 1223 -60.69 8.40 1.47
CA THR A 1223 -60.98 8.81 2.85
C THR A 1223 -60.00 9.93 3.18
N ASP A 1224 -60.51 11.14 3.00
CA ASP A 1224 -60.08 12.47 3.49
C ASP A 1224 -58.61 12.66 3.96
#